data_AF-A0A212LFB8-F1
#
_entry.id   AF-A0A212LFB8-F1
#
_cell.length_a   1.000
_cell.length_b   1.000
_cell.length_c   1.000
_cell.angle_alpha   90.00
_cell.angle_beta   90.00
_cell.angle_gamma   90.00
#
_symmetry.space_group_name_H-M   'P 1'
#
loop_
_entity.id
_entity.type
_entity.pdbx_description
1 polymer ?
#
loop_
_entity_poly.entity_id
_entity_poly.type
_entity_poly.pdbx_seq_one_letter_code
_entity_poly.pdbx_strand_id
1 'polypeptide(L)'
;MKARQMAIPVGAGGAYVVSPGQSLTSWVVSPRVESFFPGEPAPAEDRVGYRFVNGFVDVGDLPCRKAFRATMPGRSIEPETDWPVDHLNLPGSNRRVEFTGFWHVPTHVRRWLRSIWRADADGTVELLLRTCGGVRIWVNGIERVRFEPFLRNVESETRVRLPLLAGDNEILVHSEDMAERDTVWFVEMELGGDMPLTVLLPVAVDRDGLARLEALARQVRPARDVFAGTPLELLFDTPPGVDLPVEVRIVSHGHDRSCLAVSETVLGAGETRLVVAGSERVGSGYHGVRLSLGTGAGKVTRALDAAFIDDLAPAPLGATLGATLAERKRRALRFAARHGAPRIGRVLAMLASGDLEPAAMAAIVDATLATIDRAEDCSDFVMVPLLWLAGAHGDRLSAATADRIRAAVLGYRYWVDEPGNDTMWFWSENHVLCFHASQLIAGRLYPDDRFLRSGRSGREQAALAEERLGRWFDSVEAHGLAEWNSAAYYPIDFIGLLALHRWADAPIADRAGAMLDRIFTMIALHTLAGVPAGSQGRAYDKELRAGPLTELAPFATVAFGRGWLNGGVAALPMFCAGPYAPPACLADLVDLAPGRSIEARYAQGLENGKLVLFKTEAAQLSTVVDHRTGKPGHQQHVLDIRLAGHPMARLWVNHPGEDDPWGTRRPSYWAGSGILPRVAQHRDVALLVADPRAARIRWTHAYVGRDGMDEILIEDGWLIVRSGLGFAALHASNGLAPVESGATAGREVRTGEGPVGWVAVIGSGDAHAFGAFRTRLRASPVAFDREALRLDFSPEGREALSLAYDGAFSVGGRRVAFDHTGPIPVLTHDSADPRLDAFPPFFA
;
A
#
# COMPACT_ATOMS: atom_id res chain seq x y z
N MET A 1 38.79 -0.54 -39.35
CA MET A 1 39.61 0.64 -39.00
C MET A 1 39.66 0.68 -37.47
N LYS A 2 40.86 0.66 -36.86
CA LYS A 2 41.12 0.35 -35.44
C LYS A 2 40.19 1.11 -34.48
N ALA A 3 39.38 0.39 -33.71
CA ALA A 3 38.61 0.92 -32.60
C ALA A 3 39.58 1.47 -31.54
N ARG A 4 39.48 2.76 -31.25
CA ARG A 4 40.16 3.38 -30.11
C ARG A 4 39.48 2.89 -28.84
N GLN A 5 40.12 1.94 -28.17
CA GLN A 5 39.86 1.58 -26.78
C GLN A 5 40.17 2.82 -25.93
N MET A 6 39.15 3.61 -25.59
CA MET A 6 39.29 4.65 -24.57
C MET A 6 39.39 3.95 -23.23
N ALA A 7 40.62 3.78 -22.74
CA ALA A 7 40.88 3.35 -21.37
C ALA A 7 40.32 4.42 -20.42
N ILE A 8 39.21 4.10 -19.76
CA ILE A 8 38.75 4.83 -18.58
C ILE A 8 39.82 4.59 -17.50
N PRO A 9 40.36 5.64 -16.83
CA PRO A 9 41.29 5.43 -15.74
C PRO A 9 40.58 4.64 -14.64
N VAL A 10 40.98 3.39 -14.44
CA VAL A 10 40.51 2.55 -13.33
C VAL A 10 41.16 3.12 -12.06
N GLY A 11 40.46 4.06 -11.41
CA GLY A 11 40.72 4.35 -10.00
C GLY A 11 40.51 3.06 -9.20
N ALA A 12 41.26 2.89 -8.11
CA ALA A 12 41.10 1.77 -7.18
C ALA A 12 39.73 1.85 -6.48
N GLY A 13 38.65 1.51 -7.20
CA GLY A 13 37.30 1.45 -6.69
C GLY A 13 37.17 0.35 -5.64
N GLY A 14 36.32 0.56 -4.65
CA GLY A 14 36.06 -0.41 -3.59
C GLY A 14 35.70 -1.80 -4.13
N ALA A 15 36.44 -2.82 -3.70
CA ALA A 15 36.19 -4.21 -4.03
C ALA A 15 35.25 -4.85 -3.00
N TYR A 16 34.18 -5.51 -3.47
CA TYR A 16 33.33 -6.37 -2.67
C TYR A 16 33.30 -7.78 -3.23
N VAL A 17 33.11 -8.76 -2.36
CA VAL A 17 33.12 -10.18 -2.71
C VAL A 17 31.70 -10.70 -2.64
N VAL A 18 31.21 -11.26 -3.74
CA VAL A 18 29.92 -11.94 -3.82
C VAL A 18 30.18 -13.43 -3.67
N SER A 19 29.53 -14.06 -2.70
CA SER A 19 29.61 -15.51 -2.50
C SER A 19 28.54 -16.23 -3.33
N PRO A 20 28.72 -17.51 -3.68
CA PRO A 20 27.66 -18.30 -4.29
C PRO A 20 26.35 -18.26 -3.49
N GLY A 21 25.23 -18.17 -4.21
CA GLY A 21 23.89 -17.97 -3.66
C GLY A 21 23.54 -16.52 -3.29
N GLN A 22 24.47 -15.58 -3.45
CA GLN A 22 24.21 -14.14 -3.25
C GLN A 22 23.98 -13.42 -4.58
N SER A 23 23.20 -12.33 -4.53
CA SER A 23 22.91 -11.51 -5.71
C SER A 23 23.94 -10.40 -5.92
N LEU A 24 24.26 -10.13 -7.18
CA LEU A 24 25.10 -9.05 -7.65
C LEU A 24 24.34 -7.72 -7.61
N THR A 25 24.51 -6.96 -6.54
CA THR A 25 23.75 -5.72 -6.32
C THR A 25 24.55 -4.44 -6.56
N SER A 26 25.88 -4.46 -6.73
CA SER A 26 26.61 -3.20 -6.93
C SER A 26 26.72 -2.82 -8.39
N TRP A 27 26.07 -1.71 -8.73
CA TRP A 27 25.98 -1.18 -10.09
C TRP A 27 26.05 0.33 -10.12
N VAL A 28 26.74 0.87 -11.12
CA VAL A 28 26.53 2.26 -11.54
C VAL A 28 25.28 2.29 -12.41
N VAL A 29 24.32 3.16 -12.09
CA VAL A 29 23.01 3.20 -12.75
C VAL A 29 22.86 4.47 -13.58
N SER A 30 22.39 4.33 -14.82
CA SER A 30 22.06 5.47 -15.68
C SER A 30 20.73 6.13 -15.30
N PRO A 31 20.46 7.36 -15.76
CA PRO A 31 19.12 7.93 -15.73
C PRO A 31 18.11 7.01 -16.41
N ARG A 32 16.87 7.06 -15.93
CA ARG A 32 15.75 6.38 -16.59
C ARG A 32 15.38 7.12 -17.86
N VAL A 33 15.24 6.37 -18.95
CA VAL A 33 14.66 6.90 -20.19
C VAL A 33 13.26 6.34 -20.34
N GLU A 34 12.30 7.23 -20.63
CA GLU A 34 10.89 6.92 -20.80
C GLU A 34 10.41 7.43 -22.16
N SER A 35 9.59 6.66 -22.84
CA SER A 35 8.92 7.10 -24.08
C SER A 35 7.51 6.55 -24.16
N PHE A 36 6.56 7.38 -24.60
CA PHE A 36 5.18 6.94 -24.79
C PHE A 36 5.10 5.85 -25.86
N PHE A 37 4.48 4.71 -25.54
CA PHE A 37 4.42 3.54 -26.43
C PHE A 37 3.00 2.97 -26.54
N PRO A 38 2.10 3.62 -27.29
CA PRO A 38 0.75 3.13 -27.51
C PRO A 38 0.73 2.01 -28.56
N GLY A 39 -0.29 1.15 -28.49
CA GLY A 39 -0.65 0.26 -29.61
C GLY A 39 -1.74 0.89 -30.50
N GLU A 40 -2.22 0.10 -31.47
CA GLU A 40 -3.40 0.46 -32.26
C GLU A 40 -4.67 0.48 -31.38
N PRO A 41 -5.47 1.56 -31.38
CA PRO A 41 -6.71 1.61 -30.62
C PRO A 41 -7.68 0.48 -31.01
N ALA A 42 -8.18 -0.26 -30.03
CA ALA A 42 -9.13 -1.34 -30.24
C ALA A 42 -10.09 -1.47 -29.05
N PRO A 43 -11.33 -1.97 -29.27
CA PRO A 43 -12.15 -2.44 -28.17
C PRO A 43 -11.47 -3.65 -27.51
N ALA A 44 -11.70 -3.83 -26.21
CA ALA A 44 -11.29 -5.02 -25.48
C ALA A 44 -12.50 -5.92 -25.20
N GLU A 45 -12.24 -7.19 -24.95
CA GLU A 45 -13.28 -8.13 -24.56
C GLU A 45 -13.78 -7.80 -23.15
N ASP A 46 -15.09 -7.62 -22.99
CA ASP A 46 -15.72 -7.39 -21.69
C ASP A 46 -15.83 -8.70 -20.91
N ARG A 47 -14.77 -9.06 -20.20
CA ARG A 47 -14.67 -10.26 -19.36
C ARG A 47 -15.05 -10.03 -17.90
N VAL A 48 -15.51 -8.83 -17.52
CA VAL A 48 -15.75 -8.47 -16.11
C VAL A 48 -16.78 -9.41 -15.48
N GLY A 49 -17.85 -9.71 -16.22
CA GLY A 49 -18.91 -10.62 -15.78
C GLY A 49 -19.62 -10.21 -14.48
N TYR A 50 -19.34 -9.00 -13.96
CA TYR A 50 -19.80 -8.47 -12.68
C TYR A 50 -19.57 -9.43 -11.51
N ARG A 51 -18.40 -10.08 -11.49
CA ARG A 51 -17.96 -10.98 -10.43
C ARG A 51 -16.62 -10.50 -9.89
N PHE A 52 -16.67 -9.76 -8.79
CA PHE A 52 -15.50 -9.10 -8.25
C PHE A 52 -14.76 -9.98 -7.24
N VAL A 53 -13.47 -10.19 -7.49
CA VAL A 53 -12.56 -10.95 -6.62
C VAL A 53 -11.50 -10.02 -6.05
N ASN A 54 -10.98 -10.34 -4.87
CA ASN A 54 -9.87 -9.60 -4.28
C ASN A 54 -8.56 -10.00 -4.97
N GLY A 55 -8.16 -9.23 -5.99
CA GLY A 55 -6.93 -9.46 -6.74
C GLY A 55 -7.05 -9.13 -8.21
N PHE A 56 -6.30 -9.85 -9.04
CA PHE A 56 -6.20 -9.64 -10.48
C PHE A 56 -7.21 -10.53 -11.25
N VAL A 57 -7.96 -9.93 -12.18
CA VAL A 57 -8.75 -10.65 -13.18
C VAL A 57 -7.99 -10.61 -14.49
N ASP A 58 -7.72 -11.77 -15.10
CA ASP A 58 -7.06 -11.84 -16.39
C ASP A 58 -7.99 -11.42 -17.52
N VAL A 59 -7.60 -10.33 -18.16
CA VAL A 59 -8.35 -9.59 -19.17
C VAL A 59 -7.57 -9.52 -20.48
N GLY A 60 -6.47 -10.29 -20.56
CA GLY A 60 -5.58 -10.35 -21.71
C GLY A 60 -4.63 -9.15 -21.81
N ASP A 61 -3.79 -9.19 -22.85
CA ASP A 61 -2.82 -8.13 -23.13
C ASP A 61 -3.49 -6.89 -23.72
N LEU A 62 -3.10 -5.72 -23.21
CA LEU A 62 -3.47 -4.42 -23.77
C LEU A 62 -2.84 -4.21 -25.16
N PRO A 63 -3.39 -3.32 -26.02
CA PRO A 63 -2.85 -3.06 -27.35
C PRO A 63 -1.35 -2.69 -27.35
N CYS A 64 -0.91 -1.91 -26.36
CA CYS A 64 0.49 -1.51 -26.23
C CYS A 64 1.43 -2.69 -25.93
N ARG A 65 1.05 -3.63 -25.04
CA ARG A 65 1.82 -4.85 -24.79
C ARG A 65 1.91 -5.75 -26.02
N LYS A 66 0.81 -5.90 -26.76
CA LYS A 66 0.78 -6.65 -28.02
C LYS A 66 1.73 -6.05 -29.05
N ALA A 67 1.69 -4.72 -29.22
CA ALA A 67 2.61 -4.00 -30.10
C ALA A 67 4.08 -4.18 -29.64
N PHE A 68 4.34 -4.05 -28.34
CA PHE A 68 5.68 -4.14 -27.77
C PHE A 68 6.31 -5.52 -28.02
N ARG A 69 5.56 -6.60 -27.77
CA ARG A 69 6.02 -7.97 -28.04
C ARG A 69 6.21 -8.25 -29.53
N ALA A 70 5.47 -7.58 -30.40
CA ALA A 70 5.63 -7.72 -31.84
C ALA A 70 6.88 -7.02 -32.39
N THR A 71 7.33 -5.93 -31.76
CA THR A 71 8.38 -5.06 -32.33
C THR A 71 9.70 -5.03 -31.56
N MET A 72 9.70 -5.35 -30.27
CA MET A 72 10.87 -5.16 -29.40
C MET A 72 11.81 -6.37 -29.27
N PRO A 73 11.31 -7.61 -29.10
CA PRO A 73 12.18 -8.77 -28.98
C PRO A 73 13.11 -8.91 -30.19
N GLY A 74 14.39 -9.21 -29.94
CA GLY A 74 15.37 -9.47 -30.99
C GLY A 74 15.92 -8.23 -31.73
N ARG A 75 15.40 -7.01 -31.48
CA ARG A 75 15.87 -5.78 -32.13
C ARG A 75 17.37 -5.53 -31.89
N SER A 76 18.06 -4.81 -32.78
CA SER A 76 19.44 -4.38 -32.48
C SER A 76 19.44 -3.29 -31.40
N ILE A 77 20.38 -3.37 -30.46
CA ILE A 77 20.62 -2.34 -29.45
C ILE A 77 22.14 -2.16 -29.38
N GLU A 78 22.62 -0.97 -29.72
CA GLU A 78 24.03 -0.63 -29.57
C GLU A 78 24.34 -0.35 -28.08
N PRO A 79 25.48 -0.85 -27.55
CA PRO A 79 25.87 -0.60 -26.17
C PRO A 79 26.14 0.90 -25.94
N GLU A 80 25.44 1.49 -24.98
CA GLU A 80 25.64 2.88 -24.57
C GLU A 80 26.50 2.93 -23.30
N THR A 81 27.69 3.54 -23.41
CA THR A 81 28.67 3.61 -22.31
C THR A 81 28.93 5.02 -21.80
N ASP A 82 28.47 6.04 -22.55
CA ASP A 82 28.67 7.46 -22.27
C ASP A 82 27.36 8.09 -21.79
N TRP A 83 27.04 7.86 -20.51
CA TRP A 83 25.88 8.41 -19.84
C TRP A 83 26.27 9.00 -18.48
N PRO A 84 25.60 10.07 -18.02
CA PRO A 84 25.84 10.61 -16.69
C PRO A 84 25.41 9.58 -15.64
N VAL A 85 26.13 9.50 -14.52
CA VAL A 85 25.75 8.62 -13.40
C VAL A 85 24.55 9.23 -12.68
N ASP A 86 23.45 8.48 -12.57
CA ASP A 86 22.27 8.87 -11.77
C ASP A 86 22.55 8.59 -10.29
N HIS A 87 22.87 7.34 -9.97
CA HIS A 87 23.23 6.87 -8.63
C HIS A 87 24.00 5.55 -8.65
N LEU A 88 24.57 5.19 -7.50
CA LEU A 88 25.08 3.84 -7.24
C LEU A 88 23.99 2.98 -6.60
N ASN A 89 23.73 1.81 -7.17
CA ASN A 89 23.04 0.73 -6.45
C ASN A 89 24.12 -0.01 -5.65
N LEU A 90 23.96 -0.09 -4.33
CA LEU A 90 24.88 -0.79 -3.42
C LEU A 90 24.12 -1.89 -2.67
N PRO A 91 24.82 -2.91 -2.14
CA PRO A 91 24.20 -3.97 -1.37
C PRO A 91 23.35 -3.40 -0.21
N GLY A 92 22.13 -3.88 -0.09
CA GLY A 92 21.15 -3.42 0.88
C GLY A 92 20.32 -4.59 1.41
N SER A 93 19.11 -4.29 1.90
CA SER A 93 18.13 -5.34 2.22
C SER A 93 17.63 -6.01 0.94
N ASN A 94 17.46 -5.25 -0.15
CA ASN A 94 17.02 -5.76 -1.43
C ASN A 94 18.14 -6.51 -2.16
N ARG A 95 17.87 -7.74 -2.61
CA ARG A 95 18.80 -8.53 -3.44
C ARG A 95 18.64 -8.25 -4.94
N ARG A 96 17.66 -7.43 -5.33
CA ARG A 96 17.38 -7.02 -6.70
C ARG A 96 17.90 -5.61 -6.95
N VAL A 97 18.29 -5.35 -8.19
CA VAL A 97 18.40 -3.97 -8.69
C VAL A 97 17.00 -3.58 -9.17
N GLU A 98 16.32 -2.74 -8.40
CA GLU A 98 14.88 -2.51 -8.49
C GLU A 98 14.55 -1.15 -9.13
N PHE A 99 13.65 -1.16 -10.12
CA PHE A 99 13.15 0.02 -10.84
C PHE A 99 11.61 0.05 -10.91
N THR A 100 10.95 -0.84 -10.16
CA THR A 100 9.49 -0.92 -10.05
C THR A 100 8.85 0.44 -9.78
N GLY A 101 7.70 0.66 -10.39
CA GLY A 101 6.97 1.92 -10.27
C GLY A 101 5.57 1.85 -10.83
N PHE A 102 4.95 3.02 -10.95
CA PHE A 102 3.60 3.18 -11.51
C PHE A 102 3.61 4.18 -12.66
N TRP A 103 3.05 3.78 -13.81
CA TRP A 103 2.91 4.61 -15.02
C TRP A 103 1.44 4.69 -15.44
N HIS A 104 0.89 5.90 -15.50
CA HIS A 104 -0.52 6.13 -15.80
C HIS A 104 -0.88 5.98 -17.29
N VAL A 105 0.13 5.89 -18.17
CA VAL A 105 -0.03 5.73 -19.61
C VAL A 105 0.95 4.69 -20.16
N PRO A 106 0.66 4.06 -21.32
CA PRO A 106 1.60 3.16 -21.99
C PRO A 106 3.00 3.78 -22.15
N THR A 107 4.01 3.23 -21.46
CA THR A 107 5.36 3.82 -21.44
C THR A 107 6.43 2.75 -21.62
N HIS A 108 7.30 2.90 -22.62
CA HIS A 108 8.54 2.12 -22.71
C HIS A 108 9.59 2.71 -21.77
N VAL A 109 10.12 1.89 -20.87
CA VAL A 109 11.13 2.28 -19.88
C VAL A 109 12.43 1.52 -20.11
N ARG A 110 13.57 2.20 -19.95
CA ARG A 110 14.91 1.59 -20.09
C ARG A 110 15.96 2.25 -19.20
N ARG A 111 16.96 1.45 -18.81
CA ARG A 111 18.15 1.86 -18.04
C ARG A 111 19.38 1.03 -18.42
N TRP A 112 20.54 1.62 -18.20
CA TRP A 112 21.84 0.95 -18.29
C TRP A 112 22.45 0.78 -16.90
N LEU A 113 23.15 -0.34 -16.71
CA LEU A 113 23.93 -0.64 -15.52
C LEU A 113 25.37 -0.98 -15.92
N ARG A 114 26.35 -0.50 -15.17
CA ARG A 114 27.76 -0.81 -15.40
C ARG A 114 28.45 -1.26 -14.12
N SER A 115 29.29 -2.29 -14.24
CA SER A 115 30.12 -2.83 -13.15
C SER A 115 31.42 -3.41 -13.71
N ILE A 116 32.43 -3.63 -12.86
CA ILE A 116 33.67 -4.32 -13.22
C ILE A 116 33.80 -5.60 -12.40
N TRP A 117 34.00 -6.74 -13.06
CA TRP A 117 34.16 -8.03 -12.37
C TRP A 117 35.60 -8.51 -12.51
N ARG A 118 36.26 -8.75 -11.37
CA ARG A 118 37.65 -9.23 -11.31
C ARG A 118 37.68 -10.74 -11.17
N ALA A 119 38.33 -11.40 -12.11
CA ALA A 119 38.57 -12.84 -12.11
C ALA A 119 40.07 -13.14 -11.96
N ASP A 120 40.42 -14.14 -11.16
CA ASP A 120 41.83 -14.51 -10.94
C ASP A 120 42.44 -15.24 -12.15
N ALA A 121 41.60 -15.89 -12.96
CA ALA A 121 41.98 -16.62 -14.16
C ALA A 121 40.86 -16.54 -15.21
N ASP A 122 41.20 -16.86 -16.47
CA ASP A 122 40.21 -17.05 -17.52
C ASP A 122 39.21 -18.14 -17.09
N GLY A 123 37.91 -17.86 -17.23
CA GLY A 123 36.90 -18.74 -16.69
C GLY A 123 35.49 -18.38 -17.15
N THR A 124 34.52 -19.11 -16.60
CA THR A 124 33.10 -18.86 -16.83
C THR A 124 32.41 -18.69 -15.49
N VAL A 125 31.66 -17.59 -15.34
CA VAL A 125 30.78 -17.38 -14.20
C VAL A 125 29.38 -17.85 -14.56
N GLU A 126 28.79 -18.67 -13.70
CA GLU A 126 27.39 -19.08 -13.81
C GLU A 126 26.51 -18.17 -12.98
N LEU A 127 25.42 -17.68 -13.56
CA LEU A 127 24.45 -16.83 -12.88
C LEU A 127 23.04 -17.34 -13.12
N LEU A 128 22.17 -17.17 -12.12
CA LEU A 128 20.74 -17.24 -12.29
C LEU A 128 20.20 -15.82 -12.45
N LEU A 129 19.78 -15.49 -13.68
CA LEU A 129 19.23 -14.20 -14.05
C LEU A 129 17.70 -14.24 -13.93
N ARG A 130 17.12 -13.28 -13.20
CA ARG A 130 15.66 -13.11 -13.08
C ARG A 130 15.23 -11.68 -13.44
N THR A 131 14.12 -11.57 -14.16
CA THR A 131 13.47 -10.29 -14.54
C THR A 131 12.04 -10.54 -15.04
N CYS A 132 11.23 -9.48 -15.17
CA CYS A 132 9.94 -9.50 -15.88
C CYS A 132 10.06 -8.97 -17.31
N GLY A 133 10.91 -7.95 -17.51
CA GLY A 133 11.18 -7.27 -18.77
C GLY A 133 12.30 -7.92 -19.57
N GLY A 134 13.02 -7.13 -20.37
CA GLY A 134 14.18 -7.57 -21.15
C GLY A 134 15.49 -7.17 -20.50
N VAL A 135 16.46 -8.10 -20.50
CA VAL A 135 17.83 -7.90 -20.03
C VAL A 135 18.81 -8.36 -21.11
N ARG A 136 19.79 -7.51 -21.40
CA ARG A 136 20.94 -7.84 -22.25
C ARG A 136 22.23 -7.54 -21.52
N ILE A 137 23.23 -8.41 -21.68
CA ILE A 137 24.52 -8.29 -20.98
C ILE A 137 25.66 -8.33 -22.00
N TRP A 138 26.52 -7.32 -21.94
CA TRP A 138 27.79 -7.26 -22.66
C TRP A 138 28.93 -7.51 -21.69
N VAL A 139 29.90 -8.32 -22.12
CA VAL A 139 31.16 -8.56 -21.42
C VAL A 139 32.28 -8.09 -22.33
N ASN A 140 33.06 -7.11 -21.87
CA ASN A 140 34.15 -6.50 -22.63
C ASN A 140 33.72 -6.03 -24.04
N GLY A 141 32.54 -5.41 -24.12
CA GLY A 141 31.96 -4.88 -25.36
C GLY A 141 31.26 -5.90 -26.27
N ILE A 142 31.23 -7.19 -25.90
CA ILE A 142 30.58 -8.25 -26.71
C ILE A 142 29.27 -8.68 -26.04
N GLU A 143 28.15 -8.65 -26.77
CA GLU A 143 26.87 -9.16 -26.27
C GLU A 143 26.98 -10.67 -25.99
N ARG A 144 26.73 -11.08 -24.74
CA ARG A 144 26.79 -12.48 -24.30
C ARG A 144 25.44 -13.05 -23.92
N VAL A 145 24.52 -12.21 -23.45
CA VAL A 145 23.19 -12.63 -23.00
C VAL A 145 22.15 -11.73 -23.61
N ARG A 146 21.08 -12.38 -24.08
CA ARG A 146 19.82 -11.76 -24.45
C ARG A 146 18.69 -12.57 -23.83
N PHE A 147 17.98 -11.97 -22.87
CA PHE A 147 16.85 -12.59 -22.20
C PHE A 147 15.68 -11.61 -22.17
N GLU A 148 14.63 -11.90 -22.94
CA GLU A 148 13.59 -10.92 -23.29
C GLU A 148 12.17 -11.48 -23.10
N PRO A 149 11.79 -11.91 -21.88
CA PRO A 149 10.46 -12.47 -21.62
C PRO A 149 9.33 -11.45 -21.85
N PHE A 150 9.51 -10.19 -21.42
CA PHE A 150 8.50 -9.13 -21.51
C PHE A 150 7.10 -9.57 -21.03
N LEU A 151 7.09 -10.28 -19.90
CA LEU A 151 5.87 -10.76 -19.24
C LEU A 151 5.52 -9.78 -18.12
N ARG A 152 4.34 -9.15 -18.22
CA ARG A 152 3.90 -8.13 -17.26
C ARG A 152 3.85 -8.72 -15.85
N ASN A 153 4.71 -8.23 -14.96
CA ASN A 153 4.78 -8.59 -13.54
C ASN A 153 4.93 -10.10 -13.26
N VAL A 154 5.36 -10.88 -14.25
CA VAL A 154 5.63 -12.31 -14.09
C VAL A 154 7.14 -12.51 -14.18
N GLU A 155 7.72 -12.88 -13.04
CA GLU A 155 9.12 -13.20 -12.96
C GLU A 155 9.45 -14.39 -13.84
N SER A 156 10.45 -14.20 -14.70
CA SER A 156 11.04 -15.23 -15.52
C SER A 156 12.50 -15.40 -15.12
N GLU A 157 13.00 -16.62 -15.17
CA GLU A 157 14.38 -16.93 -14.83
C GLU A 157 15.09 -17.72 -15.93
N THR A 158 16.40 -17.50 -16.05
CA THR A 158 17.28 -18.28 -16.93
C THR A 158 18.68 -18.39 -16.34
N ARG A 159 19.34 -19.51 -16.58
CA ARG A 159 20.77 -19.68 -16.25
C ARG A 159 21.61 -19.11 -17.37
N VAL A 160 22.61 -18.29 -17.03
CA VAL A 160 23.54 -17.70 -18.00
C VAL A 160 24.98 -18.01 -17.63
N ARG A 161 25.83 -18.11 -18.65
CA ARG A 161 27.25 -18.39 -18.53
C ARG A 161 28.03 -17.26 -19.18
N LEU A 162 28.78 -16.52 -18.37
CA LEU A 162 29.52 -15.35 -18.83
C LEU A 162 31.03 -15.67 -18.84
N PRO A 163 31.69 -15.66 -20.01
CA PRO A 163 33.14 -15.84 -20.08
C PRO A 163 33.84 -14.60 -19.55
N LEU A 164 34.74 -14.78 -18.57
CA LEU A 164 35.60 -13.73 -18.03
C LEU A 164 37.05 -14.02 -18.39
N LEU A 165 37.81 -12.96 -18.68
CA LEU A 165 39.27 -13.00 -18.79
C LEU A 165 39.90 -12.78 -17.42
N ALA A 166 41.11 -13.28 -17.20
CA ALA A 166 41.91 -12.96 -16.03
C ALA A 166 42.07 -11.42 -15.89
N GLY A 167 41.87 -10.89 -14.69
CA GLY A 167 41.85 -9.47 -14.40
C GLY A 167 40.45 -8.86 -14.43
N ASP A 168 40.38 -7.58 -14.81
CA ASP A 168 39.15 -6.77 -14.76
C ASP A 168 38.33 -6.92 -16.04
N ASN A 169 37.05 -7.25 -15.89
CA ASN A 169 36.10 -7.40 -17.00
C ASN A 169 35.01 -6.32 -16.89
N GLU A 170 34.78 -5.59 -17.97
CA GLU A 170 33.68 -4.63 -18.05
C GLU A 170 32.38 -5.37 -18.29
N ILE A 171 31.39 -5.09 -17.43
CA ILE A 171 30.05 -5.64 -17.53
C ILE A 171 29.07 -4.49 -17.73
N LEU A 172 28.37 -4.52 -18.84
CA LEU A 172 27.30 -3.58 -19.18
C LEU A 172 25.98 -4.35 -19.29
N VAL A 173 24.94 -3.84 -18.64
CA VAL A 173 23.60 -4.42 -18.66
C VAL A 173 22.62 -3.38 -19.17
N HIS A 174 21.82 -3.75 -20.17
CA HIS A 174 20.63 -3.00 -20.57
C HIS A 174 19.40 -3.69 -19.99
N SER A 175 18.54 -2.93 -19.31
CA SER A 175 17.25 -3.41 -18.82
C SER A 175 16.14 -2.54 -19.39
N GLU A 176 15.06 -3.17 -19.85
CA GLU A 176 13.89 -2.46 -20.38
C GLU A 176 12.58 -3.22 -20.13
N ASP A 177 11.46 -2.51 -20.10
CA ASP A 177 10.13 -3.11 -20.08
C ASP A 177 9.09 -2.17 -20.70
N MET A 178 7.93 -2.71 -21.03
CA MET A 178 6.72 -1.95 -21.28
C MET A 178 6.01 -1.72 -19.94
N ALA A 179 5.92 -0.47 -19.51
CA ALA A 179 5.25 -0.10 -18.28
C ALA A 179 3.75 0.16 -18.51
N GLU A 180 2.94 -0.50 -17.70
CA GLU A 180 1.47 -0.44 -17.73
C GLU A 180 0.96 -0.45 -16.28
N ARG A 181 0.69 0.75 -15.73
CA ARG A 181 0.34 0.95 -14.31
C ARG A 181 1.47 0.48 -13.39
N ASP A 182 1.14 -0.31 -12.37
CA ASP A 182 2.09 -1.02 -11.54
C ASP A 182 2.93 -1.97 -12.40
N THR A 183 4.22 -1.66 -12.53
CA THR A 183 5.15 -2.43 -13.35
C THR A 183 6.32 -2.86 -12.49
N VAL A 184 6.42 -4.17 -12.28
CA VAL A 184 7.54 -4.82 -11.59
C VAL A 184 8.71 -4.91 -12.54
N TRP A 185 9.70 -4.03 -12.37
CA TRP A 185 10.82 -3.90 -13.30
C TRP A 185 12.15 -3.95 -12.54
N PHE A 186 12.84 -5.10 -12.61
CA PHE A 186 14.08 -5.33 -11.88
C PHE A 186 15.07 -6.19 -12.68
N VAL A 187 16.30 -6.26 -12.17
CA VAL A 187 17.30 -7.25 -12.56
C VAL A 187 17.85 -7.93 -11.30
N GLU A 188 17.79 -9.26 -11.24
CA GLU A 188 18.43 -10.06 -10.20
C GLU A 188 19.41 -11.02 -10.85
N MET A 189 20.68 -10.98 -10.43
CA MET A 189 21.73 -11.90 -10.89
C MET A 189 22.32 -12.59 -9.67
N GLU A 190 21.88 -13.81 -9.41
CA GLU A 190 22.38 -14.64 -8.32
C GLU A 190 23.61 -15.43 -8.78
N LEU A 191 24.71 -15.35 -8.03
CA LEU A 191 25.95 -16.04 -8.34
C LEU A 191 25.81 -17.54 -8.08
N GLY A 192 26.05 -18.36 -9.10
CA GLY A 192 26.13 -19.81 -8.98
C GLY A 192 27.55 -20.33 -8.75
N GLY A 193 27.72 -21.65 -8.78
CA GLY A 193 29.00 -22.33 -8.61
C GLY A 193 29.50 -22.35 -7.16
N ASP A 194 30.82 -22.55 -6.98
CA ASP A 194 31.45 -22.71 -5.66
C ASP A 194 32.46 -21.59 -5.33
N MET A 195 32.80 -20.75 -6.30
CA MET A 195 33.83 -19.72 -6.16
C MET A 195 33.21 -18.33 -6.01
N PRO A 196 33.71 -17.49 -5.09
CA PRO A 196 33.25 -16.12 -4.96
C PRO A 196 33.73 -15.26 -6.14
N LEU A 197 33.00 -14.19 -6.41
CA LEU A 197 33.33 -13.20 -7.45
C LEU A 197 33.71 -11.86 -6.81
N THR A 198 34.82 -11.28 -7.22
CA THR A 198 35.19 -9.92 -6.82
C THR A 198 34.57 -8.92 -7.79
N VAL A 199 33.84 -7.94 -7.26
CA VAL A 199 33.19 -6.91 -8.07
C VAL A 199 33.64 -5.52 -7.60
N LEU A 200 33.90 -4.65 -8.57
CA LEU A 200 34.39 -3.29 -8.41
C LEU A 200 33.42 -2.31 -9.09
N LEU A 201 33.32 -1.10 -8.55
CA LEU A 201 32.58 -0.02 -9.19
C LEU A 201 33.54 0.94 -9.91
N PRO A 202 33.28 1.30 -11.19
CA PRO A 202 34.09 2.25 -11.95
C PRO A 202 33.80 3.71 -11.54
N VAL A 203 33.98 4.04 -10.27
CA VAL A 203 33.81 5.39 -9.71
C VAL A 203 34.99 5.76 -8.82
N ALA A 204 35.30 7.05 -8.76
CA ALA A 204 36.39 7.60 -7.95
C ALA A 204 36.00 7.68 -6.46
N VAL A 205 35.73 6.54 -5.84
CA VAL A 205 35.48 6.39 -4.39
C VAL A 205 36.36 5.27 -3.86
N ASP A 206 37.09 5.53 -2.78
CA ASP A 206 37.91 4.51 -2.14
C ASP A 206 37.06 3.42 -1.47
N ARG A 207 37.72 2.33 -1.06
CA ARG A 207 37.05 1.16 -0.47
C ARG A 207 36.34 1.49 0.83
N ASP A 208 36.95 2.32 1.69
CA ASP A 208 36.43 2.62 3.02
C ASP A 208 35.20 3.54 2.93
N GLY A 209 35.21 4.49 1.99
CA GLY A 209 34.07 5.32 1.65
C GLY A 209 32.89 4.51 1.12
N LEU A 210 33.14 3.50 0.26
CA LEU A 210 32.09 2.63 -0.26
C LEU A 210 31.44 1.78 0.85
N ALA A 211 32.26 1.12 1.68
CA ALA A 211 31.77 0.31 2.80
C ALA A 211 30.97 1.15 3.81
N ARG A 212 31.41 2.38 4.07
CA ARG A 212 30.71 3.36 4.90
C ARG A 212 29.35 3.73 4.34
N LEU A 213 29.27 4.09 3.06
CA LEU A 213 28.01 4.43 2.40
C LEU A 213 27.04 3.24 2.38
N GLU A 214 27.55 2.03 2.15
CA GLU A 214 26.77 0.80 2.22
C GLU A 214 26.14 0.60 3.62
N ALA A 215 26.96 0.70 4.68
CA ALA A 215 26.49 0.55 6.06
C ALA A 215 25.40 1.58 6.40
N LEU A 216 25.65 2.87 6.10
CA LEU A 216 24.69 3.95 6.33
C LEU A 216 23.37 3.71 5.57
N ALA A 217 23.46 3.26 4.33
CA ALA A 217 22.31 3.02 3.48
C ALA A 217 21.49 1.77 3.89
N ARG A 218 22.06 0.84 4.66
CA ARG A 218 21.37 -0.32 5.27
C ARG A 218 20.69 0.01 6.60
N GLN A 219 21.24 0.96 7.35
CA GLN A 219 20.78 1.28 8.70
C GLN A 219 19.86 2.48 8.81
N VAL A 220 19.82 3.34 7.78
CA VAL A 220 19.01 4.56 7.81
C VAL A 220 17.53 4.26 7.99
N ARG A 221 16.90 4.99 8.92
CA ARG A 221 15.46 4.89 9.23
C ARG A 221 14.92 6.18 9.82
N PRO A 222 13.62 6.49 9.69
CA PRO A 222 12.98 7.51 10.49
C PRO A 222 13.01 7.18 11.98
N ALA A 223 13.19 8.19 12.83
CA ALA A 223 13.16 8.02 14.29
C ALA A 223 11.76 7.67 14.81
N ARG A 224 10.70 8.06 14.08
CA ARG A 224 9.27 7.87 14.38
C ARG A 224 8.52 7.40 13.14
N ASP A 225 7.41 6.70 13.34
CA ASP A 225 6.46 6.42 12.24
C ASP A 225 5.70 7.69 11.84
N VAL A 226 5.38 8.54 12.82
CA VAL A 226 4.66 9.81 12.64
C VAL A 226 5.36 10.95 13.36
N PHE A 227 5.62 12.03 12.63
CA PHE A 227 6.18 13.28 13.13
C PHE A 227 5.05 14.30 13.30
N ALA A 228 4.83 14.72 14.54
CA ALA A 228 3.78 15.67 14.89
C ALA A 228 4.38 17.02 15.28
N GLY A 229 4.19 18.04 14.45
CA GLY A 229 4.74 19.39 14.68
C GLY A 229 6.26 19.43 14.93
N THR A 230 7.00 18.44 14.46
CA THR A 230 8.44 18.24 14.73
C THR A 230 9.17 17.91 13.43
N PRO A 231 10.46 18.27 13.32
CA PRO A 231 11.23 17.96 12.13
C PRO A 231 11.45 16.44 11.99
N LEU A 232 11.52 15.98 10.74
CA LEU A 232 12.00 14.66 10.37
C LEU A 232 13.38 14.43 10.98
N GLU A 233 13.51 13.30 11.66
CA GLU A 233 14.75 12.81 12.25
C GLU A 233 15.07 11.45 11.65
N LEU A 234 16.28 11.30 11.14
CA LEU A 234 16.81 10.05 10.61
C LEU A 234 17.87 9.49 11.56
N LEU A 235 17.81 8.19 11.82
CA LEU A 235 18.72 7.46 12.69
C LEU A 235 19.61 6.52 11.87
N PHE A 236 20.81 6.33 12.37
CA PHE A 236 21.84 5.44 11.86
C PHE A 236 22.41 4.62 13.03
N ASP A 237 22.78 3.35 12.84
CA ASP A 237 23.36 2.56 13.94
C ASP A 237 24.82 2.94 14.22
N THR A 238 25.53 3.42 13.20
CA THR A 238 26.95 3.78 13.27
C THR A 238 27.18 5.15 12.63
N PRO A 239 28.09 5.97 13.19
CA PRO A 239 28.38 7.29 12.63
C PRO A 239 29.17 7.18 11.32
N PRO A 240 29.09 8.19 10.44
CA PRO A 240 29.76 8.15 9.16
C PRO A 240 31.27 8.31 9.28
N GLY A 241 31.88 8.57 10.44
CA GLY A 241 33.34 8.68 10.64
C GLY A 241 34.05 9.84 9.92
N VAL A 242 33.36 10.48 8.98
CA VAL A 242 33.74 11.71 8.27
C VAL A 242 32.46 12.52 8.07
N ASP A 243 32.59 13.84 7.94
CA ASP A 243 31.45 14.69 7.62
C ASP A 243 30.90 14.30 6.24
N LEU A 244 29.64 13.88 6.23
CA LEU A 244 28.99 13.34 5.05
C LEU A 244 27.88 14.29 4.58
N PRO A 245 27.99 14.87 3.37
CA PRO A 245 26.89 15.61 2.77
C PRO A 245 25.66 14.73 2.56
N VAL A 246 24.51 15.28 2.92
CA VAL A 246 23.21 14.63 2.80
C VAL A 246 22.21 15.58 2.17
N GLU A 247 21.58 15.15 1.08
CA GLU A 247 20.40 15.80 0.53
C GLU A 247 19.16 15.01 0.92
N VAL A 248 18.16 15.68 1.48
CA VAL A 248 16.84 15.10 1.80
C VAL A 248 15.77 15.82 0.99
N ARG A 249 15.03 15.07 0.18
CA ARG A 249 13.86 15.56 -0.56
C ARG A 249 12.60 14.88 -0.03
N ILE A 250 11.64 15.66 0.45
CA ILE A 250 10.32 15.17 0.84
C ILE A 250 9.39 15.38 -0.36
N VAL A 251 8.74 14.31 -0.81
CA VAL A 251 7.91 14.29 -2.02
C VAL A 251 6.53 13.75 -1.71
N SER A 252 5.52 14.37 -2.31
CA SER A 252 4.13 13.90 -2.24
C SER A 252 3.97 12.53 -2.90
N HIS A 253 3.17 11.65 -2.29
CA HIS A 253 2.69 10.41 -2.93
C HIS A 253 1.52 10.65 -3.91
N GLY A 254 1.08 11.91 -4.06
CA GLY A 254 0.09 12.29 -5.07
C GLY A 254 0.59 12.08 -6.51
N HIS A 255 -0.33 12.14 -7.47
CA HIS A 255 -0.02 11.92 -8.90
C HIS A 255 1.02 12.90 -9.45
N ASP A 256 1.07 14.13 -8.92
CA ASP A 256 2.03 15.17 -9.32
C ASP A 256 3.45 14.95 -8.78
N ARG A 257 3.60 14.08 -7.75
CA ARG A 257 4.84 13.81 -7.01
C ARG A 257 5.60 15.09 -6.64
N SER A 258 4.86 16.15 -6.28
CA SER A 258 5.44 17.46 -6.00
C SER A 258 6.51 17.39 -4.92
N CYS A 259 7.64 18.07 -5.11
CA CYS A 259 8.65 18.22 -4.06
C CYS A 259 8.16 19.24 -3.03
N LEU A 260 7.94 18.77 -1.80
CA LEU A 260 7.38 19.54 -0.70
C LEU A 260 8.45 20.26 0.11
N ALA A 261 9.63 19.65 0.23
CA ALA A 261 10.79 20.24 0.89
C ALA A 261 12.09 19.65 0.33
N VAL A 262 13.14 20.47 0.30
CA VAL A 262 14.52 20.05 0.03
C VAL A 262 15.40 20.60 1.15
N SER A 263 16.27 19.76 1.70
CA SER A 263 17.24 20.14 2.70
C SER A 263 18.60 19.59 2.31
N GLU A 264 19.59 20.46 2.19
CA GLU A 264 21.00 20.11 2.07
C GLU A 264 21.65 20.29 3.44
N THR A 265 22.22 19.23 3.98
CA THR A 265 22.77 19.18 5.33
C THR A 265 23.98 18.25 5.40
N VAL A 266 24.57 18.10 6.58
CA VAL A 266 25.74 17.26 6.83
C VAL A 266 25.44 16.33 8.01
N LEU A 267 25.64 15.02 7.81
CA LEU A 267 25.76 14.08 8.93
C LEU A 267 27.20 14.14 9.42
N GLY A 268 27.40 14.70 10.62
CA GLY A 268 28.73 14.90 11.19
C GLY A 268 29.48 13.58 11.43
N ALA A 269 30.80 13.61 11.40
CA ALA A 269 31.66 12.43 11.52
C ALA A 269 31.36 11.52 12.73
N GLY A 270 30.92 12.08 13.86
CA GLY A 270 30.57 11.35 15.08
C GLY A 270 29.08 11.15 15.32
N GLU A 271 28.23 11.63 14.41
CA GLU A 271 26.77 11.67 14.60
C GLU A 271 26.09 10.42 14.07
N THR A 272 25.12 9.90 14.82
CA THR A 272 24.22 8.81 14.41
C THR A 272 22.80 9.29 14.13
N ARG A 273 22.58 10.60 14.19
CA ARG A 273 21.28 11.24 14.07
C ARG A 273 21.38 12.44 13.14
N LEU A 274 20.44 12.53 12.20
CA LEU A 274 20.28 13.68 11.32
C LEU A 274 18.91 14.32 11.52
N VAL A 275 18.89 15.60 11.88
CA VAL A 275 17.66 16.40 11.98
C VAL A 275 17.50 17.23 10.71
N VAL A 276 16.37 17.08 10.03
CA VAL A 276 16.06 17.78 8.78
C VAL A 276 15.26 19.03 9.10
N ALA A 277 15.96 20.13 9.42
CA ALA A 277 15.31 21.39 9.80
C ALA A 277 14.40 21.93 8.67
N GLY A 278 13.27 22.53 9.04
CA GLY A 278 12.27 23.06 8.10
C GLY A 278 11.24 22.02 7.66
N SER A 279 11.50 20.72 7.87
CA SER A 279 10.54 19.66 7.54
C SER A 279 9.32 19.64 8.46
N GLU A 280 9.36 20.30 9.62
CA GLU A 280 8.20 20.50 10.50
C GLU A 280 7.08 21.33 9.84
N ARG A 281 7.37 21.99 8.71
CA ARG A 281 6.42 22.79 7.93
C ARG A 281 5.77 21.99 6.79
N VAL A 282 6.20 20.74 6.58
CA VAL A 282 5.58 19.87 5.60
C VAL A 282 4.16 19.56 6.06
N GLY A 283 3.18 19.82 5.18
CA GLY A 283 1.77 19.63 5.51
C GLY A 283 1.44 18.16 5.82
N SER A 284 0.43 17.97 6.66
CA SER A 284 -0.05 16.66 7.09
C SER A 284 -0.23 15.68 5.90
N GLY A 285 0.43 14.53 5.98
CA GLY A 285 0.43 13.53 4.93
C GLY A 285 1.49 12.45 5.12
N TYR A 286 1.32 11.34 4.42
CA TYR A 286 2.34 10.30 4.31
C TYR A 286 3.13 10.59 3.04
N HIS A 287 4.43 10.85 3.16
CA HIS A 287 5.26 11.39 2.10
C HIS A 287 6.52 10.55 1.90
N GLY A 288 6.97 10.48 0.64
CA GLY A 288 8.24 9.86 0.31
C GLY A 288 9.40 10.74 0.75
N VAL A 289 10.42 10.12 1.32
CA VAL A 289 11.68 10.75 1.72
C VAL A 289 12.78 10.17 0.84
N ARG A 290 13.30 10.98 -0.08
CA ARG A 290 14.44 10.62 -0.93
C ARG A 290 15.72 11.19 -0.36
N LEU A 291 16.60 10.29 0.04
CA LEU A 291 17.88 10.57 0.64
C LEU A 291 18.99 10.39 -0.40
N SER A 292 19.90 11.34 -0.50
CA SER A 292 21.17 11.18 -1.20
C SER A 292 22.31 11.34 -0.19
N LEU A 293 23.14 10.29 -0.04
CA LEU A 293 24.31 10.27 0.83
C LEU A 293 25.58 10.41 -0.03
N GLY A 294 26.43 11.39 0.28
CA GLY A 294 27.65 11.69 -0.47
C GLY A 294 27.44 12.63 -1.66
N THR A 295 28.47 12.80 -2.49
CA THR A 295 28.48 13.75 -3.62
C THR A 295 29.02 13.14 -4.91
N GLY A 296 28.68 13.75 -6.04
CA GLY A 296 29.17 13.35 -7.37
C GLY A 296 28.91 11.88 -7.70
N ALA A 297 29.93 11.19 -8.22
CA ALA A 297 29.87 9.78 -8.60
C ALA A 297 29.82 8.80 -7.40
N GLY A 298 30.07 9.29 -6.18
CA GLY A 298 30.01 8.51 -4.93
C GLY A 298 28.70 8.66 -4.17
N LYS A 299 27.62 9.03 -4.86
CA LYS A 299 26.31 9.27 -4.27
C LYS A 299 25.49 7.98 -4.22
N VAL A 300 24.98 7.65 -3.03
CA VAL A 300 24.00 6.56 -2.82
C VAL A 300 22.64 7.17 -2.56
N THR A 301 21.60 6.64 -3.19
CA THR A 301 20.22 7.07 -2.92
C THR A 301 19.43 6.03 -2.15
N ARG A 302 18.57 6.50 -1.26
CA ARG A 302 17.58 5.68 -0.54
C ARG A 302 16.22 6.35 -0.58
N ALA A 303 15.18 5.54 -0.75
CA ALA A 303 13.81 5.96 -0.59
C ALA A 303 13.29 5.37 0.71
N LEU A 304 12.65 6.21 1.52
CA LEU A 304 11.97 5.87 2.76
C LEU A 304 10.61 6.56 2.73
N ASP A 305 9.75 6.27 3.69
CA ASP A 305 8.51 7.01 3.90
C ASP A 305 8.42 7.53 5.33
N ALA A 306 7.77 8.70 5.49
CA ALA A 306 7.49 9.28 6.78
C ALA A 306 6.10 9.94 6.79
N ALA A 307 5.39 9.80 7.91
CA ALA A 307 4.14 10.50 8.13
C ALA A 307 4.38 11.81 8.87
N PHE A 308 3.71 12.87 8.42
CA PHE A 308 3.70 14.18 9.04
C PHE A 308 2.26 14.49 9.44
N ILE A 309 2.08 15.03 10.65
CA ILE A 309 0.79 15.51 11.12
C ILE A 309 0.98 16.81 11.92
N ASP A 310 -0.01 17.68 11.88
CA ASP A 310 0.07 18.94 12.61
C ASP A 310 -0.08 18.70 14.13
N ASP A 311 -0.99 17.81 14.52
CA ASP A 311 -1.28 17.47 15.92
C ASP A 311 -1.69 15.98 16.07
N LEU A 312 -1.20 15.33 17.13
CA LEU A 312 -1.60 13.97 17.52
C LEU A 312 -2.95 13.93 18.23
N ALA A 313 -3.42 15.04 18.78
CA ALA A 313 -4.75 15.13 19.37
C ALA A 313 -5.80 15.35 18.26
N PRO A 314 -6.93 14.61 18.28
CA PRO A 314 -8.02 14.89 17.36
C PRO A 314 -8.65 16.25 17.70
N ALA A 315 -9.21 16.90 16.68
CA ALA A 315 -9.86 18.21 16.86
C ALA A 315 -11.06 18.10 17.82
N PRO A 316 -11.21 19.01 18.82
CA PRO A 316 -12.29 18.91 19.79
C PRO A 316 -13.67 19.11 19.15
N LEU A 317 -14.61 18.23 19.51
CA LEU A 317 -16.01 18.29 19.08
C LEU A 317 -16.66 19.60 19.56
N GLY A 318 -17.59 20.14 18.76
CA GLY A 318 -18.26 21.42 19.05
C GLY A 318 -17.40 22.64 18.70
N ALA A 319 -16.28 22.85 19.41
CA ALA A 319 -15.42 24.02 19.23
C ALA A 319 -14.78 24.06 17.83
N THR A 320 -14.17 22.95 17.38
CA THR A 320 -13.38 22.90 16.13
C THR A 320 -14.07 22.12 15.02
N LEU A 321 -14.81 21.04 15.31
CA LEU A 321 -15.54 20.26 14.30
C LEU A 321 -17.01 20.68 14.11
N GLY A 322 -17.66 21.24 15.13
CA GLY A 322 -19.11 21.50 15.13
C GLY A 322 -19.92 20.37 15.78
N ALA A 323 -21.06 20.71 16.36
CA ALA A 323 -21.86 19.79 17.17
C ALA A 323 -22.77 18.91 16.31
N THR A 324 -23.27 19.42 15.18
CA THR A 324 -24.16 18.66 14.28
C THR A 324 -23.41 18.14 13.06
N LEU A 325 -23.95 17.09 12.42
CA LEU A 325 -23.42 16.57 11.15
C LEU A 325 -23.31 17.67 10.08
N ALA A 326 -24.33 18.52 9.96
CA ALA A 326 -24.34 19.63 8.99
C ALA A 326 -23.21 20.63 9.25
N GLU A 327 -22.92 20.95 10.52
CA GLU A 327 -21.79 21.79 10.87
C GLU A 327 -20.46 21.12 10.54
N ARG A 328 -20.30 19.83 10.88
CA ARG A 328 -19.10 19.05 10.57
C ARG A 328 -18.83 19.00 9.07
N LYS A 329 -19.85 18.71 8.25
CA LYS A 329 -19.74 18.75 6.79
C LYS A 329 -19.29 20.11 6.27
N ARG A 330 -19.90 21.20 6.75
CA ARG A 330 -19.52 22.58 6.36
C ARG A 330 -18.07 22.91 6.75
N ARG A 331 -17.61 22.48 7.92
CA ARG A 331 -16.22 22.70 8.35
C ARG A 331 -15.24 21.86 7.54
N ALA A 332 -15.58 20.61 7.23
CA ALA A 332 -14.77 19.75 6.38
C ALA A 332 -14.64 20.29 4.94
N LEU A 333 -15.70 20.88 4.37
CA LEU A 333 -15.60 21.55 3.06
C LEU A 333 -14.62 22.73 3.09
N ARG A 334 -14.69 23.59 4.12
CA ARG A 334 -13.73 24.71 4.25
C ARG A 334 -12.30 24.21 4.45
N PHE A 335 -12.12 23.16 5.24
CA PHE A 335 -10.81 22.53 5.41
C PHE A 335 -10.28 22.01 4.08
N ALA A 336 -11.09 21.24 3.32
CA ALA A 336 -10.69 20.70 2.03
C ALA A 336 -10.41 21.79 0.98
N ALA A 337 -11.16 22.90 0.99
CA ALA A 337 -10.91 24.05 0.11
C ALA A 337 -9.52 24.67 0.36
N ARG A 338 -9.12 24.80 1.64
CA ARG A 338 -7.87 25.46 2.05
C ARG A 338 -6.64 24.54 2.04
N HIS A 339 -6.82 23.27 2.42
CA HIS A 339 -5.72 22.34 2.71
C HIS A 339 -5.77 21.05 1.88
N GLY A 340 -6.77 20.89 1.02
CA GLY A 340 -6.90 19.70 0.17
C GLY A 340 -5.77 19.57 -0.83
N ALA A 341 -5.43 18.32 -1.15
CA ALA A 341 -4.59 17.99 -2.29
C ALA A 341 -5.18 18.62 -3.58
N PRO A 342 -4.34 18.94 -4.59
CA PRO A 342 -4.77 19.57 -5.84
C PRO A 342 -5.54 18.60 -6.76
N ARG A 343 -6.71 18.15 -6.29
CA ARG A 343 -7.64 17.24 -6.98
C ARG A 343 -8.97 17.94 -7.18
N ILE A 344 -9.74 17.53 -8.18
CA ILE A 344 -11.02 18.17 -8.53
C ILE A 344 -12.03 18.26 -7.38
N GLY A 345 -11.98 17.33 -6.41
CA GLY A 345 -12.76 17.41 -5.17
C GLY A 345 -12.47 18.67 -4.33
N ARG A 346 -11.26 19.23 -4.38
CA ARG A 346 -10.92 20.52 -3.74
C ARG A 346 -11.66 21.68 -4.41
N VAL A 347 -11.81 21.67 -5.73
CA VAL A 347 -12.58 22.68 -6.46
C VAL A 347 -14.06 22.59 -6.10
N LEU A 348 -14.60 21.36 -5.97
CA LEU A 348 -15.95 21.15 -5.42
C LEU A 348 -16.08 21.74 -4.01
N ALA A 349 -15.09 21.53 -3.15
CA ALA A 349 -15.08 22.08 -1.80
C ALA A 349 -15.03 23.62 -1.79
N MET A 350 -14.22 24.24 -2.64
CA MET A 350 -14.14 25.70 -2.81
C MET A 350 -15.50 26.27 -3.25
N LEU A 351 -16.11 25.69 -4.28
CA LEU A 351 -17.40 26.14 -4.79
C LEU A 351 -18.52 25.95 -3.76
N ALA A 352 -18.58 24.80 -3.08
CA ALA A 352 -19.62 24.49 -2.10
C ALA A 352 -19.49 25.30 -0.80
N SER A 353 -18.28 25.69 -0.40
CA SER A 353 -18.04 26.48 0.82
C SER A 353 -18.01 27.99 0.60
N GLY A 354 -17.70 28.44 -0.63
CA GLY A 354 -17.43 29.84 -0.95
C GLY A 354 -15.99 30.30 -0.67
N ASP A 355 -15.13 29.43 -0.11
CA ASP A 355 -13.71 29.71 0.09
C ASP A 355 -12.96 29.51 -1.25
N LEU A 356 -13.06 30.49 -2.15
CA LEU A 356 -12.55 30.41 -3.53
C LEU A 356 -11.07 30.81 -3.63
N GLU A 357 -10.31 30.05 -4.41
CA GLU A 357 -8.94 30.37 -4.82
C GLU A 357 -8.81 30.23 -6.34
N PRO A 358 -9.11 31.28 -7.13
CA PRO A 358 -9.31 31.16 -8.59
C PRO A 358 -8.12 30.55 -9.35
N ALA A 359 -6.88 30.90 -8.96
CA ALA A 359 -5.68 30.36 -9.59
C ALA A 359 -5.53 28.85 -9.36
N ALA A 360 -5.73 28.39 -8.13
CA ALA A 360 -5.71 26.96 -7.79
C ALA A 360 -6.86 26.21 -8.48
N MET A 361 -8.06 26.81 -8.52
CA MET A 361 -9.19 26.22 -9.24
C MET A 361 -8.87 25.98 -10.71
N ALA A 362 -8.35 26.99 -11.41
CA ALA A 362 -7.98 26.86 -12.83
C ALA A 362 -6.93 25.77 -13.04
N ALA A 363 -5.84 25.78 -12.25
CA ALA A 363 -4.78 24.79 -12.35
C ALA A 363 -5.27 23.35 -12.10
N ILE A 364 -6.13 23.15 -11.09
CA ILE A 364 -6.68 21.83 -10.76
C ILE A 364 -7.62 21.34 -11.86
N VAL A 365 -8.48 22.22 -12.40
CA VAL A 365 -9.37 21.85 -13.51
C VAL A 365 -8.56 21.49 -14.74
N ASP A 366 -7.53 22.28 -15.09
CA ASP A 366 -6.67 22.01 -16.24
C ASP A 366 -5.93 20.67 -16.11
N ALA A 367 -5.35 20.40 -14.93
CA ALA A 367 -4.71 19.11 -14.66
C ALA A 367 -5.69 17.94 -14.72
N THR A 368 -6.90 18.12 -14.19
CA THR A 368 -7.96 17.09 -14.23
C THR A 368 -8.36 16.77 -15.66
N LEU A 369 -8.57 17.79 -16.49
CA LEU A 369 -8.90 17.62 -17.91
C LEU A 369 -7.75 16.92 -18.66
N ALA A 370 -6.49 17.28 -18.39
CA ALA A 370 -5.35 16.62 -19.01
C ALA A 370 -5.28 15.11 -18.71
N THR A 371 -5.53 14.70 -17.45
CA THR A 371 -5.61 13.28 -17.05
C THR A 371 -6.74 12.56 -17.80
N ILE A 372 -7.91 13.19 -17.94
CA ILE A 372 -9.07 12.64 -18.67
C ILE A 372 -8.78 12.52 -20.18
N ASP A 373 -8.26 13.58 -20.80
CA ASP A 373 -7.97 13.64 -22.24
C ASP A 373 -6.94 12.59 -22.66
N ARG A 374 -5.96 12.31 -21.77
CA ARG A 374 -4.94 11.28 -21.98
C ARG A 374 -5.41 9.86 -21.66
N ALA A 375 -6.64 9.69 -21.16
CA ALA A 375 -7.15 8.42 -20.64
C ALA A 375 -6.15 7.76 -19.67
N GLU A 376 -5.61 8.57 -18.75
CA GLU A 376 -4.73 8.08 -17.70
C GLU A 376 -5.47 7.05 -16.83
N ASP A 377 -4.73 6.04 -16.33
CA ASP A 377 -5.29 5.11 -15.35
C ASP A 377 -5.80 5.87 -14.11
N CYS A 378 -6.95 5.44 -13.60
CA CYS A 378 -7.74 6.12 -12.57
C CYS A 378 -8.38 7.46 -12.99
N SER A 379 -8.46 7.77 -14.28
CA SER A 379 -9.19 8.96 -14.77
C SER A 379 -10.70 8.91 -14.46
N ASP A 380 -11.27 7.72 -14.28
CA ASP A 380 -12.64 7.50 -13.84
C ASP A 380 -12.91 8.07 -12.44
N PHE A 381 -11.91 8.01 -11.54
CA PHE A 381 -12.02 8.57 -10.19
C PHE A 381 -12.09 10.10 -10.18
N VAL A 382 -11.53 10.77 -11.19
CA VAL A 382 -11.62 12.24 -11.33
C VAL A 382 -12.75 12.68 -12.25
N MET A 383 -13.20 11.82 -13.16
CA MET A 383 -14.35 12.08 -14.04
C MET A 383 -15.65 12.24 -13.24
N VAL A 384 -15.93 11.34 -12.29
CA VAL A 384 -17.16 11.42 -11.47
C VAL A 384 -17.27 12.75 -10.68
N PRO A 385 -16.27 13.19 -9.90
CA PRO A 385 -16.35 14.47 -9.22
C PRO A 385 -16.30 15.68 -10.17
N LEU A 386 -15.69 15.56 -11.35
CA LEU A 386 -15.79 16.60 -12.40
C LEU A 386 -17.24 16.75 -12.90
N LEU A 387 -17.92 15.63 -13.17
CA LEU A 387 -19.33 15.60 -13.57
C LEU A 387 -20.24 16.12 -12.46
N TRP A 388 -19.97 15.79 -11.20
CA TRP A 388 -20.67 16.38 -10.06
C TRP A 388 -20.53 17.90 -10.05
N LEU A 389 -19.31 18.41 -10.22
CA LEU A 389 -19.04 19.84 -10.25
C LEU A 389 -19.77 20.51 -11.42
N ALA A 390 -19.73 19.92 -12.62
CA ALA A 390 -20.43 20.43 -13.80
C ALA A 390 -21.96 20.48 -13.58
N GLY A 391 -22.54 19.43 -12.99
CA GLY A 391 -23.98 19.38 -12.69
C GLY A 391 -24.43 20.30 -11.55
N ALA A 392 -23.63 20.45 -10.49
CA ALA A 392 -23.99 21.23 -9.31
C ALA A 392 -23.62 22.73 -9.40
N HIS A 393 -22.59 23.06 -10.17
CA HIS A 393 -21.98 24.39 -10.19
C HIS A 393 -21.58 24.87 -11.60
N GLY A 394 -22.10 24.24 -12.66
CA GLY A 394 -21.77 24.61 -14.04
C GLY A 394 -22.10 26.06 -14.39
N ASP A 395 -23.13 26.63 -13.76
CA ASP A 395 -23.53 28.04 -13.87
C ASP A 395 -22.49 29.03 -13.32
N ARG A 396 -21.58 28.54 -12.47
CA ARG A 396 -20.50 29.33 -11.87
C ARG A 396 -19.16 29.17 -12.59
N LEU A 397 -19.10 28.32 -13.62
CA LEU A 397 -17.91 28.15 -14.44
C LEU A 397 -17.89 29.17 -15.58
N SER A 398 -16.69 29.51 -16.05
CA SER A 398 -16.57 30.27 -17.30
C SER A 398 -17.09 29.43 -18.47
N ALA A 399 -17.65 30.08 -19.49
CA ALA A 399 -18.12 29.39 -20.70
C ALA A 399 -17.00 28.54 -21.34
N ALA A 400 -15.78 29.06 -21.42
CA ALA A 400 -14.62 28.33 -21.94
C ALA A 400 -14.28 27.08 -21.12
N THR A 401 -14.38 27.16 -19.80
CA THR A 401 -14.18 25.99 -18.92
C THR A 401 -15.29 24.96 -19.11
N ALA A 402 -16.55 25.39 -19.17
CA ALA A 402 -17.69 24.52 -19.37
C ALA A 402 -17.62 23.80 -20.73
N ASP A 403 -17.22 24.50 -21.80
CA ASP A 403 -17.03 23.91 -23.13
C ASP A 403 -15.91 22.87 -23.15
N ARG A 404 -14.78 23.14 -22.48
CA ARG A 404 -13.69 22.16 -22.35
C ARG A 404 -14.09 20.93 -21.56
N ILE A 405 -14.84 21.11 -20.46
CA ILE A 405 -15.39 19.99 -19.69
C ILE A 405 -16.31 19.15 -20.56
N ARG A 406 -17.25 19.79 -21.29
CA ARG A 406 -18.16 19.08 -22.19
C ARG A 406 -17.39 18.32 -23.27
N ALA A 407 -16.38 18.91 -23.89
CA ALA A 407 -15.55 18.25 -24.89
C ALA A 407 -14.84 17.01 -24.32
N ALA A 408 -14.22 17.12 -23.14
CA ALA A 408 -13.56 16.01 -22.47
C ALA A 408 -14.53 14.88 -22.11
N VAL A 409 -15.72 15.23 -21.59
CA VAL A 409 -16.81 14.28 -21.27
C VAL A 409 -17.25 13.52 -22.52
N LEU A 410 -17.53 14.22 -23.63
CA LEU A 410 -17.98 13.58 -24.88
C LEU A 410 -16.88 12.76 -25.58
N GLY A 411 -15.61 13.07 -25.33
CA GLY A 411 -14.44 12.35 -25.88
C GLY A 411 -13.91 11.20 -25.02
N TYR A 412 -14.43 11.06 -23.80
CA TYR A 412 -13.96 10.06 -22.84
C TYR A 412 -14.33 8.63 -23.25
N ARG A 413 -13.55 7.67 -22.76
CA ARG A 413 -13.78 6.23 -22.94
C ARG A 413 -14.48 5.70 -21.70
N TYR A 414 -15.77 5.41 -21.81
CA TYR A 414 -16.59 5.02 -20.66
C TYR A 414 -16.50 3.53 -20.34
N TRP A 415 -16.10 2.69 -21.29
CA TRP A 415 -15.98 1.26 -21.06
C TRP A 415 -15.09 0.55 -22.09
N VAL A 416 -14.78 -0.72 -21.82
CA VAL A 416 -13.88 -1.55 -22.64
C VAL A 416 -14.40 -1.85 -24.04
N ASP A 417 -15.73 -1.82 -24.23
CA ASP A 417 -16.38 -2.02 -25.53
C ASP A 417 -16.19 -0.82 -26.48
N GLU A 418 -15.63 0.27 -25.99
CA GLU A 418 -15.24 1.43 -26.78
C GLU A 418 -13.75 1.34 -27.16
N PRO A 419 -13.34 1.77 -28.38
CA PRO A 419 -11.94 1.72 -28.79
C PRO A 419 -11.00 2.57 -27.90
N GLY A 420 -9.85 2.01 -27.55
CA GLY A 420 -8.80 2.74 -26.82
C GLY A 420 -7.42 2.08 -26.91
N ASN A 421 -6.39 2.86 -26.57
CA ASN A 421 -4.98 2.48 -26.53
C ASN A 421 -4.32 2.93 -25.21
N ASP A 422 -5.12 2.92 -24.14
CA ASP A 422 -4.78 3.34 -22.79
C ASP A 422 -4.43 2.15 -21.88
N THR A 423 -4.04 2.47 -20.65
CA THR A 423 -3.75 1.51 -19.58
C THR A 423 -4.83 1.48 -18.49
N MET A 424 -6.02 2.02 -18.76
CA MET A 424 -7.07 2.15 -17.73
C MET A 424 -7.50 0.79 -17.17
N TRP A 425 -7.76 0.76 -15.87
CA TRP A 425 -8.21 -0.41 -15.14
C TRP A 425 -9.75 -0.49 -15.10
N PHE A 426 -10.35 -1.37 -15.89
CA PHE A 426 -11.82 -1.47 -16.00
C PHE A 426 -12.48 -2.56 -15.14
N TRP A 427 -11.71 -3.31 -14.36
CA TRP A 427 -12.12 -4.68 -14.00
C TRP A 427 -12.39 -4.90 -12.51
N SER A 428 -11.86 -4.03 -11.64
CA SER A 428 -12.16 -4.11 -10.21
C SER A 428 -13.48 -3.41 -9.92
N GLU A 429 -14.11 -3.85 -8.83
CA GLU A 429 -15.41 -3.38 -8.38
C GLU A 429 -15.55 -1.84 -8.35
N ASN A 430 -14.61 -1.15 -7.71
CA ASN A 430 -14.59 0.31 -7.55
C ASN A 430 -14.48 1.07 -8.88
N HIS A 431 -13.67 0.55 -9.82
CA HIS A 431 -13.54 1.13 -11.15
C HIS A 431 -14.81 0.91 -11.97
N VAL A 432 -15.38 -0.30 -11.95
CA VAL A 432 -16.65 -0.59 -12.63
C VAL A 432 -17.75 0.35 -12.16
N LEU A 433 -17.83 0.58 -10.85
CA LEU A 433 -18.74 1.56 -10.26
C LEU A 433 -18.47 2.97 -10.80
N CYS A 434 -17.23 3.46 -10.77
CA CYS A 434 -16.90 4.82 -11.21
C CYS A 434 -17.12 5.03 -12.72
N PHE A 435 -16.76 4.06 -13.56
CA PHE A 435 -17.04 4.09 -15.00
C PHE A 435 -18.54 4.15 -15.28
N HIS A 436 -19.35 3.30 -14.64
CA HIS A 436 -20.79 3.31 -14.92
C HIS A 436 -21.52 4.49 -14.25
N ALA A 437 -21.08 4.96 -13.09
CA ALA A 437 -21.59 6.18 -12.48
C ALA A 437 -21.29 7.40 -13.36
N SER A 438 -20.06 7.51 -13.88
CA SER A 438 -19.73 8.60 -14.81
C SER A 438 -20.50 8.49 -16.13
N GLN A 439 -20.68 7.28 -16.68
CA GLN A 439 -21.47 7.04 -17.89
C GLN A 439 -22.93 7.50 -17.72
N LEU A 440 -23.56 7.16 -16.59
CA LEU A 440 -24.93 7.56 -16.27
C LEU A 440 -25.05 9.09 -16.17
N ILE A 441 -24.19 9.71 -15.36
CA ILE A 441 -24.27 11.15 -15.09
C ILE A 441 -23.95 11.95 -16.36
N ALA A 442 -22.93 11.56 -17.12
CA ALA A 442 -22.59 12.21 -18.38
C ALA A 442 -23.73 12.11 -19.41
N GLY A 443 -24.32 10.92 -19.56
CA GLY A 443 -25.44 10.70 -20.47
C GLY A 443 -26.67 11.53 -20.10
N ARG A 444 -26.92 11.77 -18.81
CA ARG A 444 -28.01 12.61 -18.32
C ARG A 444 -27.74 14.11 -18.47
N LEU A 445 -26.49 14.56 -18.27
CA LEU A 445 -26.11 15.97 -18.46
C LEU A 445 -26.15 16.40 -19.93
N TYR A 446 -25.84 15.47 -20.86
CA TYR A 446 -25.74 15.74 -22.29
C TYR A 446 -26.61 14.78 -23.12
N PRO A 447 -27.95 14.74 -22.91
CA PRO A 447 -28.81 13.66 -23.39
C PRO A 447 -28.86 13.52 -24.91
N ASP A 448 -28.78 14.64 -25.63
CA ASP A 448 -28.94 14.68 -27.08
C ASP A 448 -27.59 14.79 -27.83
N ASP A 449 -26.47 14.90 -27.09
CA ASP A 449 -25.12 14.96 -27.65
C ASP A 449 -24.58 13.58 -28.05
N ARG A 450 -23.62 13.57 -28.97
CA ARG A 450 -22.93 12.34 -29.43
C ARG A 450 -21.61 12.14 -28.69
N PHE A 451 -21.45 10.96 -28.12
CA PHE A 451 -20.23 10.49 -27.48
C PHE A 451 -19.29 9.92 -28.54
N LEU A 452 -18.10 10.51 -28.66
CA LEU A 452 -17.25 10.36 -29.86
C LEU A 452 -16.72 8.94 -30.05
N ARG A 453 -16.38 8.23 -28.97
CA ARG A 453 -15.79 6.89 -29.04
C ARG A 453 -16.81 5.79 -29.34
N SER A 454 -18.03 5.92 -28.85
CA SER A 454 -19.09 4.93 -29.04
C SER A 454 -20.07 5.26 -30.17
N GLY A 455 -20.18 6.53 -30.55
CA GLY A 455 -21.22 7.04 -31.45
C GLY A 455 -22.61 7.14 -30.81
N ARG A 456 -22.77 6.73 -29.56
CA ARG A 456 -24.04 6.75 -28.82
C ARG A 456 -24.44 8.18 -28.46
N SER A 457 -25.74 8.44 -28.40
CA SER A 457 -26.32 9.62 -27.75
C SER A 457 -26.17 9.54 -26.23
N GLY A 458 -26.31 10.68 -25.53
CA GLY A 458 -26.34 10.68 -24.07
C GLY A 458 -27.46 9.82 -23.47
N ARG A 459 -28.66 9.81 -24.08
CA ARG A 459 -29.76 8.93 -23.65
C ARG A 459 -29.40 7.45 -23.75
N GLU A 460 -28.74 7.04 -24.83
CA GLU A 460 -28.27 5.67 -25.02
C GLU A 460 -27.16 5.31 -24.01
N GLN A 461 -26.25 6.24 -23.72
CA GLN A 461 -25.23 6.04 -22.68
C GLN A 461 -25.86 5.89 -21.29
N ALA A 462 -26.84 6.74 -20.94
CA ALA A 462 -27.52 6.67 -19.65
C ALA A 462 -28.28 5.35 -19.48
N ALA A 463 -29.06 4.92 -20.48
CA ALA A 463 -29.79 3.65 -20.43
C ALA A 463 -28.86 2.44 -20.28
N LEU A 464 -27.73 2.42 -21.01
CA LEU A 464 -26.73 1.37 -20.90
C LEU A 464 -26.06 1.36 -19.52
N ALA A 465 -25.78 2.53 -18.95
CA ALA A 465 -25.21 2.65 -17.61
C ALA A 465 -26.18 2.12 -16.53
N GLU A 466 -27.48 2.37 -16.65
CA GLU A 466 -28.50 1.87 -15.71
C GLU A 466 -28.53 0.34 -15.67
N GLU A 467 -28.48 -0.32 -16.84
CA GLU A 467 -28.40 -1.79 -16.93
C GLU A 467 -27.12 -2.32 -16.25
N ARG A 468 -25.97 -1.69 -16.56
CA ARG A 468 -24.67 -2.09 -16.03
C ARG A 468 -24.55 -1.86 -14.51
N LEU A 469 -25.07 -0.75 -14.01
CA LEU A 469 -25.16 -0.48 -12.58
C LEU A 469 -26.08 -1.47 -11.88
N GLY A 470 -27.20 -1.85 -12.52
CA GLY A 470 -28.07 -2.92 -12.01
C GLY A 470 -27.30 -4.20 -11.71
N ARG A 471 -26.49 -4.67 -12.68
CA ARG A 471 -25.62 -5.85 -12.52
C ARG A 471 -24.54 -5.66 -11.45
N TRP A 472 -23.95 -4.47 -11.37
CA TRP A 472 -22.97 -4.15 -10.32
C TRP A 472 -23.59 -4.27 -8.93
N PHE A 473 -24.75 -3.63 -8.71
CA PHE A 473 -25.44 -3.69 -7.42
C PHE A 473 -25.90 -5.11 -7.09
N ASP A 474 -26.41 -5.88 -8.05
CA ASP A 474 -26.81 -7.28 -7.82
C ASP A 474 -25.65 -8.10 -7.25
N SER A 475 -24.42 -7.86 -7.75
CA SER A 475 -23.22 -8.51 -7.23
C SER A 475 -22.86 -8.04 -5.82
N VAL A 476 -22.71 -6.73 -5.58
CA VAL A 476 -22.23 -6.22 -4.28
C VAL A 476 -23.27 -6.34 -3.17
N GLU A 477 -24.57 -6.38 -3.49
CA GLU A 477 -25.61 -6.65 -2.50
C GLU A 477 -25.59 -8.10 -2.04
N ALA A 478 -25.34 -9.04 -2.97
CA ALA A 478 -25.26 -10.47 -2.69
C ALA A 478 -23.96 -10.86 -1.96
N HIS A 479 -22.82 -10.28 -2.35
CA HIS A 479 -21.50 -10.71 -1.89
C HIS A 479 -20.76 -9.69 -1.03
N GLY A 480 -21.22 -8.44 -0.97
CA GLY A 480 -20.44 -7.34 -0.40
C GLY A 480 -19.31 -6.87 -1.32
N LEU A 481 -18.55 -5.89 -0.84
CA LEU A 481 -17.42 -5.30 -1.55
C LEU A 481 -16.25 -6.29 -1.61
N ALA A 482 -15.52 -6.35 -2.73
CA ALA A 482 -14.44 -7.31 -2.95
C ALA A 482 -13.24 -7.08 -2.02
N GLU A 483 -12.91 -5.82 -1.76
CA GLU A 483 -11.79 -5.40 -0.92
C GLU A 483 -12.31 -5.06 0.48
N TRP A 484 -12.57 -6.10 1.28
CA TRP A 484 -13.22 -5.97 2.60
C TRP A 484 -12.55 -4.94 3.51
N ASN A 485 -13.35 -4.17 4.25
CA ASN A 485 -12.92 -3.18 5.25
C ASN A 485 -11.68 -2.34 4.84
N SER A 486 -11.51 -2.04 3.55
CA SER A 486 -10.30 -1.38 3.06
C SER A 486 -10.35 0.13 3.30
N ALA A 487 -9.41 0.62 4.10
CA ALA A 487 -9.28 2.05 4.36
C ALA A 487 -8.78 2.87 3.15
N ALA A 488 -8.30 2.19 2.12
CA ALA A 488 -7.89 2.79 0.86
C ALA A 488 -8.99 2.73 -0.23
N TYR A 489 -9.85 1.70 -0.23
CA TYR A 489 -10.80 1.48 -1.33
C TYR A 489 -12.25 1.89 -1.03
N TYR A 490 -12.73 1.84 0.21
CA TYR A 490 -14.03 2.44 0.54
C TYR A 490 -14.12 3.94 0.17
N PRO A 491 -13.06 4.76 0.35
CA PRO A 491 -13.00 6.12 -0.18
C PRO A 491 -13.20 6.23 -1.70
N ILE A 492 -12.79 5.23 -2.47
CA ILE A 492 -13.01 5.17 -3.92
C ILE A 492 -14.45 4.78 -4.21
N ASP A 493 -15.01 3.76 -3.53
CA ASP A 493 -16.41 3.38 -3.68
C ASP A 493 -17.36 4.54 -3.35
N PHE A 494 -17.01 5.35 -2.35
CA PHE A 494 -17.74 6.57 -2.02
C PHE A 494 -17.85 7.55 -3.19
N ILE A 495 -16.87 7.62 -4.09
CA ILE A 495 -16.93 8.51 -5.27
C ILE A 495 -18.19 8.17 -6.10
N GLY A 496 -18.33 6.91 -6.50
CA GLY A 496 -19.47 6.46 -7.29
C GLY A 496 -20.77 6.46 -6.49
N LEU A 497 -20.80 5.86 -5.30
CA LEU A 497 -22.01 5.70 -4.50
C LEU A 497 -22.63 7.05 -4.09
N LEU A 498 -21.83 8.02 -3.66
CA LEU A 498 -22.34 9.35 -3.29
C LEU A 498 -22.88 10.07 -4.53
N ALA A 499 -22.21 9.93 -5.68
CA ALA A 499 -22.67 10.52 -6.94
C ALA A 499 -23.99 9.94 -7.39
N LEU A 500 -24.14 8.60 -7.35
CA LEU A 500 -25.38 7.92 -7.70
C LEU A 500 -26.52 8.29 -6.75
N HIS A 501 -26.28 8.29 -5.43
CA HIS A 501 -27.29 8.71 -4.45
C HIS A 501 -27.78 10.14 -4.70
N ARG A 502 -26.94 11.03 -5.26
CA ARG A 502 -27.33 12.40 -5.58
C ARG A 502 -28.03 12.55 -6.93
N TRP A 503 -27.54 11.87 -7.96
CA TRP A 503 -27.84 12.19 -9.36
C TRP A 503 -28.64 11.11 -10.12
N ALA A 504 -28.70 9.90 -9.59
CA ALA A 504 -29.52 8.84 -10.16
C ALA A 504 -30.98 8.94 -9.67
N ASP A 505 -31.89 8.28 -10.37
CA ASP A 505 -33.26 8.05 -9.88
C ASP A 505 -33.37 6.70 -9.17
N ALA A 506 -34.51 6.46 -8.52
CA ALA A 506 -34.85 5.14 -8.03
C ALA A 506 -34.96 4.14 -9.21
N PRO A 507 -34.50 2.88 -9.06
CA PRO A 507 -34.04 2.27 -7.81
C PRO A 507 -32.54 2.48 -7.50
N ILE A 508 -31.74 3.02 -8.42
CA ILE A 508 -30.27 3.13 -8.27
C ILE A 508 -29.89 4.02 -7.08
N ALA A 509 -30.56 5.17 -6.92
CA ALA A 509 -30.28 6.07 -5.80
C ALA A 509 -30.53 5.41 -4.43
N ASP A 510 -31.62 4.64 -4.30
CA ASP A 510 -31.99 3.93 -3.07
C ASP A 510 -30.98 2.82 -2.74
N ARG A 511 -30.57 2.05 -3.75
CA ARG A 511 -29.53 1.00 -3.61
C ARG A 511 -28.19 1.59 -3.21
N ALA A 512 -27.82 2.74 -3.79
CA ALA A 512 -26.62 3.48 -3.41
C ALA A 512 -26.70 3.94 -1.93
N GLY A 513 -27.83 4.47 -1.49
CA GLY A 513 -28.08 4.84 -0.09
C GLY A 513 -27.92 3.66 0.87
N ALA A 514 -28.53 2.51 0.55
CA ALA A 514 -28.44 1.31 1.38
C ALA A 514 -26.99 0.76 1.45
N MET A 515 -26.22 0.84 0.36
CA MET A 515 -24.80 0.46 0.39
C MET A 515 -23.96 1.44 1.21
N LEU A 516 -24.23 2.75 1.13
CA LEU A 516 -23.58 3.74 1.97
C LEU A 516 -23.84 3.47 3.46
N ASP A 517 -25.08 3.16 3.86
CA ASP A 517 -25.43 2.81 5.24
C ASP A 517 -24.62 1.59 5.73
N ARG A 518 -24.48 0.58 4.87
CA ARG A 518 -23.67 -0.62 5.14
C ARG A 518 -22.20 -0.29 5.32
N ILE A 519 -21.62 0.53 4.45
CA ILE A 519 -20.22 0.97 4.56
C ILE A 519 -20.01 1.75 5.86
N PHE A 520 -20.89 2.70 6.19
CA PHE A 520 -20.77 3.44 7.45
C PHE A 520 -20.96 2.56 8.69
N THR A 521 -21.77 1.50 8.62
CA THR A 521 -21.88 0.50 9.69
C THR A 521 -20.54 -0.22 9.90
N MET A 522 -19.87 -0.63 8.82
CA MET A 522 -18.55 -1.25 8.89
C MET A 522 -17.50 -0.26 9.42
N ILE A 523 -17.49 0.98 8.96
CA ILE A 523 -16.58 2.03 9.49
C ILE A 523 -16.82 2.23 10.98
N ALA A 524 -18.08 2.26 11.44
CA ALA A 524 -18.41 2.47 12.85
C ALA A 524 -17.86 1.35 13.73
N LEU A 525 -18.09 0.10 13.33
CA LEU A 525 -17.56 -1.08 13.98
C LEU A 525 -16.02 -1.04 14.06
N HIS A 526 -15.38 -0.72 12.95
CA HIS A 526 -13.93 -0.78 12.78
C HIS A 526 -13.16 0.49 13.18
N THR A 527 -13.81 1.48 13.81
CA THR A 527 -13.14 2.70 14.28
C THR A 527 -12.99 2.72 15.79
N LEU A 528 -11.77 2.87 16.30
CA LEU A 528 -11.49 3.02 17.73
C LEU A 528 -10.74 4.34 18.00
N ALA A 529 -11.28 5.16 18.90
CA ALA A 529 -10.73 6.46 19.28
C ALA A 529 -10.45 7.39 18.06
N GLY A 530 -11.35 7.36 17.06
CA GLY A 530 -11.24 8.16 15.84
C GLY A 530 -10.30 7.60 14.77
N VAL A 531 -9.71 6.41 14.97
CA VAL A 531 -8.82 5.75 14.00
C VAL A 531 -9.51 4.51 13.42
N PRO A 532 -9.82 4.48 12.10
CA PRO A 532 -10.24 3.27 11.41
C PRO A 532 -9.13 2.22 11.41
N ALA A 533 -9.48 0.96 11.68
CA ALA A 533 -8.55 -0.15 11.87
C ALA A 533 -9.20 -1.50 11.51
N GLY A 534 -8.48 -2.60 11.75
CA GLY A 534 -8.96 -3.95 11.52
C GLY A 534 -8.35 -4.65 10.31
N SER A 535 -8.72 -5.91 10.10
CA SER A 535 -8.34 -6.66 8.90
C SER A 535 -8.86 -5.98 7.64
N GLN A 536 -8.09 -6.02 6.55
CA GLN A 536 -8.42 -5.35 5.29
C GLN A 536 -8.09 -6.24 4.11
N GLY A 537 -8.96 -6.25 3.09
CA GLY A 537 -8.71 -6.94 1.82
C GLY A 537 -7.60 -6.29 1.03
N ARG A 538 -7.37 -5.00 1.30
CA ARG A 538 -6.29 -4.22 0.69
C ARG A 538 -5.79 -3.15 1.64
N ALA A 539 -4.51 -3.22 1.98
CA ALA A 539 -3.81 -2.24 2.80
C ALA A 539 -2.48 -1.80 2.15
N TYR A 540 -2.07 -0.58 2.45
CA TYR A 540 -0.72 -0.08 2.20
C TYR A 540 -0.08 0.37 3.52
N ASP A 541 1.22 0.62 3.48
CA ASP A 541 2.01 1.07 4.64
C ASP A 541 1.37 2.30 5.32
N LYS A 542 0.84 3.26 4.54
CA LYS A 542 0.11 4.44 5.06
C LYS A 542 -1.07 4.03 5.96
N GLU A 543 -1.95 3.14 5.48
CA GLU A 543 -3.14 2.72 6.23
C GLU A 543 -2.79 1.95 7.50
N LEU A 544 -1.64 1.28 7.53
CA LEU A 544 -1.21 0.48 8.67
C LEU A 544 -0.44 1.31 9.72
N ARG A 545 0.53 2.12 9.28
CA ARG A 545 1.48 2.83 10.14
C ARG A 545 1.08 4.26 10.50
N ALA A 546 0.12 4.86 9.79
CA ALA A 546 -0.27 6.26 9.98
C ALA A 546 -1.80 6.43 10.06
N GLY A 547 -2.44 5.83 11.06
CA GLY A 547 -3.91 5.75 11.22
C GLY A 547 -4.70 7.05 10.95
N PRO A 548 -4.39 8.20 11.57
CA PRO A 548 -5.02 9.50 11.32
C PRO A 548 -4.95 10.00 9.87
N LEU A 549 -3.99 9.51 9.09
CA LEU A 549 -3.77 9.87 7.70
C LEU A 549 -4.39 8.86 6.72
N THR A 550 -5.10 7.85 7.23
CA THR A 550 -5.97 7.00 6.39
C THR A 550 -7.04 7.86 5.72
N GLU A 551 -7.52 7.41 4.56
CA GLU A 551 -8.56 8.14 3.83
C GLU A 551 -9.96 7.98 4.45
N LEU A 552 -10.15 7.00 5.33
CA LEU A 552 -11.37 6.84 6.13
C LEU A 552 -11.40 7.72 7.39
N ALA A 553 -10.27 8.18 7.93
CA ALA A 553 -10.27 8.97 9.16
C ALA A 553 -11.15 10.24 9.05
N PRO A 554 -11.12 11.00 7.92
CA PRO A 554 -12.00 12.15 7.77
C PRO A 554 -13.49 11.80 7.65
N PHE A 555 -13.82 10.64 7.07
CA PHE A 555 -15.21 10.15 7.04
C PHE A 555 -15.72 9.83 8.45
N ALA A 556 -14.93 9.09 9.24
CA ALA A 556 -15.26 8.81 10.64
C ALA A 556 -15.39 10.10 11.46
N THR A 557 -14.48 11.06 11.23
CA THR A 557 -14.48 12.38 11.90
C THR A 557 -15.76 13.15 11.60
N VAL A 558 -16.16 13.25 10.33
CA VAL A 558 -17.36 13.99 9.93
C VAL A 558 -18.64 13.27 10.34
N ALA A 559 -18.69 11.94 10.20
CA ALA A 559 -19.88 11.17 10.58
C ALA A 559 -20.09 11.17 12.10
N PHE A 560 -19.06 10.80 12.86
CA PHE A 560 -19.18 10.45 14.28
C PHE A 560 -18.62 11.51 15.24
N GLY A 561 -17.87 12.50 14.74
CA GLY A 561 -17.46 13.67 15.53
C GLY A 561 -16.14 13.54 16.29
N ARG A 562 -15.36 12.48 16.06
CA ARG A 562 -14.04 12.28 16.65
C ARG A 562 -13.05 11.77 15.60
N GLY A 563 -11.89 12.42 15.49
CA GLY A 563 -10.80 12.01 14.60
C GLY A 563 -10.06 13.19 13.96
N TRP A 564 -9.46 12.94 12.80
CA TRP A 564 -8.64 13.90 12.06
C TRP A 564 -9.21 14.15 10.66
N LEU A 565 -9.19 15.41 10.25
CA LEU A 565 -9.28 15.78 8.85
C LEU A 565 -7.88 15.72 8.25
N ASN A 566 -7.76 15.24 7.02
CA ASN A 566 -6.52 15.28 6.26
C ASN A 566 -6.82 15.70 4.81
N GLY A 567 -5.83 16.28 4.13
CA GLY A 567 -6.00 16.84 2.78
C GLY A 567 -6.09 15.80 1.66
N GLY A 568 -5.98 14.50 2.00
CA GLY A 568 -5.71 13.42 1.05
C GLY A 568 -6.93 12.68 0.50
N VAL A 569 -8.16 13.08 0.82
CA VAL A 569 -9.36 12.26 0.54
C VAL A 569 -10.18 12.80 -0.62
N ALA A 570 -10.27 12.01 -1.71
CA ALA A 570 -10.94 12.44 -2.94
C ALA A 570 -12.47 12.61 -2.78
N ALA A 571 -13.14 11.67 -2.11
CA ALA A 571 -14.59 11.62 -1.99
C ALA A 571 -15.18 12.44 -0.82
N LEU A 572 -14.35 12.88 0.14
CA LEU A 572 -14.85 13.61 1.32
C LEU A 572 -15.64 14.88 0.96
N PRO A 573 -15.21 15.72 -0.02
CA PRO A 573 -16.00 16.86 -0.47
C PRO A 573 -17.37 16.46 -1.01
N MET A 574 -17.51 15.31 -1.67
CA MET A 574 -18.79 14.82 -2.18
C MET A 574 -19.72 14.40 -1.04
N PHE A 575 -19.18 13.75 0.00
CA PHE A 575 -19.98 13.41 1.19
C PHE A 575 -20.48 14.66 1.90
N CYS A 576 -19.62 15.67 2.00
CA CYS A 576 -19.95 16.90 2.71
C CYS A 576 -20.88 17.83 1.90
N ALA A 577 -20.76 17.86 0.58
CA ALA A 577 -21.64 18.63 -0.31
C ALA A 577 -22.95 17.87 -0.68
N GLY A 578 -22.96 16.56 -0.49
CA GLY A 578 -24.09 15.68 -0.78
C GLY A 578 -25.14 15.61 0.35
N PRO A 579 -26.37 15.19 0.02
CA PRO A 579 -27.47 15.13 0.98
C PRO A 579 -27.40 13.91 1.93
N TYR A 580 -26.65 12.87 1.58
CA TYR A 580 -26.58 11.62 2.35
C TYR A 580 -26.16 11.83 3.82
N ALA A 581 -26.82 11.16 4.76
CA ALA A 581 -26.49 11.20 6.18
C ALA A 581 -26.44 9.77 6.74
N PRO A 582 -25.33 9.36 7.39
CA PRO A 582 -25.25 8.04 8.01
C PRO A 582 -26.30 7.86 9.13
N PRO A 583 -26.75 6.62 9.40
CA PRO A 583 -27.67 6.34 10.49
C PRO A 583 -27.10 6.79 11.85
N ALA A 584 -27.88 7.55 12.62
CA ALA A 584 -27.41 8.18 13.86
C ALA A 584 -27.00 7.17 14.95
N CYS A 585 -27.63 6.00 14.99
CA CYS A 585 -27.34 4.94 15.95
C CYS A 585 -25.92 4.33 15.82
N LEU A 586 -25.23 4.58 14.69
CA LEU A 586 -23.88 4.05 14.48
C LEU A 586 -22.84 4.67 15.43
N ALA A 587 -23.12 5.85 16.01
CA ALA A 587 -22.23 6.45 17.01
C ALA A 587 -22.00 5.53 18.22
N ASP A 588 -23.02 4.75 18.61
CA ASP A 588 -22.97 3.81 19.75
C ASP A 588 -22.10 2.57 19.47
N LEU A 589 -21.68 2.36 18.22
CA LEU A 589 -20.74 1.32 17.82
C LEU A 589 -19.30 1.85 17.71
N VAL A 590 -19.12 3.16 17.57
CA VAL A 590 -17.80 3.81 17.47
C VAL A 590 -17.19 3.97 18.85
N ASP A 591 -17.89 4.65 19.76
CA ASP A 591 -17.47 4.90 21.13
C ASP A 591 -18.36 4.05 22.06
N LEU A 592 -17.88 2.86 22.42
CA LEU A 592 -18.59 1.98 23.35
C LEU A 592 -18.60 2.58 24.76
N ALA A 593 -19.69 2.33 25.49
CA ALA A 593 -19.75 2.66 26.92
C ALA A 593 -18.67 1.89 27.69
N PRO A 594 -18.05 2.48 28.74
CA PRO A 594 -17.02 1.80 29.53
C PRO A 594 -17.50 0.44 30.05
N GLY A 595 -16.69 -0.60 29.84
CA GLY A 595 -17.02 -1.99 30.24
C GLY A 595 -17.97 -2.73 29.29
N ARG A 596 -18.46 -2.08 28.22
CA ARG A 596 -19.19 -2.77 27.15
C ARG A 596 -18.20 -3.38 26.15
N SER A 597 -18.45 -4.62 25.76
CA SER A 597 -17.71 -5.32 24.72
C SER A 597 -18.66 -5.92 23.70
N ILE A 598 -18.22 -5.96 22.43
CA ILE A 598 -19.00 -6.50 21.32
C ILE A 598 -18.14 -7.39 20.43
N GLU A 599 -18.78 -8.35 19.76
CA GLU A 599 -18.21 -9.11 18.65
C GLU A 599 -19.12 -8.95 17.44
N ALA A 600 -18.53 -8.63 16.27
CA ALA A 600 -19.22 -8.59 14.99
C ALA A 600 -18.62 -9.61 14.02
N ARG A 601 -19.48 -10.29 13.25
CA ARG A 601 -19.08 -11.27 12.24
C ARG A 601 -19.87 -11.08 10.95
N TYR A 602 -19.18 -11.16 9.81
CA TYR A 602 -19.75 -11.04 8.46
C TYR A 602 -18.71 -11.44 7.40
N ALA A 603 -19.13 -11.60 6.15
CA ALA A 603 -18.22 -11.88 5.05
C ALA A 603 -18.36 -10.86 3.92
N GLN A 604 -17.25 -10.50 3.27
CA GLN A 604 -17.27 -9.59 2.12
C GLN A 604 -16.50 -10.15 0.93
N GLY A 605 -16.99 -9.82 -0.26
CA GLY A 605 -16.43 -10.21 -1.54
C GLY A 605 -16.76 -11.65 -1.93
N LEU A 606 -16.58 -11.96 -3.21
CA LEU A 606 -16.91 -13.29 -3.75
C LEU A 606 -16.06 -14.42 -3.15
N GLU A 607 -14.82 -14.11 -2.76
CA GLU A 607 -13.93 -15.05 -2.08
C GLU A 607 -14.25 -15.21 -0.58
N ASN A 608 -15.29 -14.53 -0.08
CA ASN A 608 -15.75 -14.51 1.31
C ASN A 608 -14.61 -14.22 2.30
N GLY A 609 -14.13 -12.98 2.34
CA GLY A 609 -13.32 -12.51 3.46
C GLY A 609 -14.16 -12.57 4.74
N LYS A 610 -13.98 -13.62 5.55
CA LYS A 610 -14.76 -13.91 6.77
C LYS A 610 -14.24 -13.10 7.95
N LEU A 611 -14.86 -11.98 8.23
CA LEU A 611 -14.40 -11.03 9.22
C LEU A 611 -14.92 -11.36 10.61
N VAL A 612 -14.00 -11.27 11.57
CA VAL A 612 -14.31 -11.24 13.00
C VAL A 612 -13.71 -9.96 13.56
N LEU A 613 -14.50 -9.26 14.36
CA LEU A 613 -14.10 -8.08 15.10
C LEU A 613 -14.54 -8.28 16.55
N PHE A 614 -13.64 -8.09 17.50
CA PHE A 614 -13.96 -7.92 18.91
C PHE A 614 -13.47 -6.56 19.37
N LYS A 615 -14.29 -5.85 20.13
CA LYS A 615 -14.04 -4.45 20.49
C LYS A 615 -14.54 -4.14 21.90
N THR A 616 -13.73 -3.39 22.64
CA THR A 616 -14.09 -2.70 23.89
C THR A 616 -13.92 -1.19 23.69
N GLU A 617 -14.13 -0.38 24.73
CA GLU A 617 -13.84 1.06 24.66
C GLU A 617 -12.35 1.38 24.48
N ALA A 618 -11.46 0.42 24.78
CA ALA A 618 -10.01 0.66 24.82
C ALA A 618 -9.18 -0.26 23.92
N ALA A 619 -9.72 -1.38 23.42
CA ALA A 619 -9.01 -2.31 22.56
C ALA A 619 -9.89 -2.88 21.44
N GLN A 620 -9.28 -3.18 20.30
CA GLN A 620 -9.93 -3.81 19.16
C GLN A 620 -9.02 -4.90 18.57
N LEU A 621 -9.57 -6.08 18.31
CA LEU A 621 -8.95 -7.21 17.62
C LEU A 621 -9.80 -7.59 16.41
N SER A 622 -9.20 -7.60 15.23
CA SER A 622 -9.90 -7.98 14.01
C SER A 622 -9.07 -8.89 13.13
N THR A 623 -9.72 -9.90 12.55
CA THR A 623 -9.10 -10.89 11.68
C THR A 623 -9.95 -11.20 10.45
N VAL A 624 -9.30 -11.76 9.43
CA VAL A 624 -9.98 -12.50 8.36
C VAL A 624 -9.73 -13.99 8.56
N VAL A 625 -10.80 -14.75 8.74
CA VAL A 625 -10.75 -16.19 9.03
C VAL A 625 -10.55 -16.98 7.74
N ASP A 626 -9.59 -17.90 7.75
CA ASP A 626 -9.38 -18.93 6.72
C ASP A 626 -9.22 -18.41 5.28
N HIS A 627 -8.74 -17.18 5.08
CA HIS A 627 -8.64 -16.60 3.75
C HIS A 627 -7.46 -17.15 2.96
N ARG A 628 -7.73 -18.04 2.01
CA ARG A 628 -6.77 -18.59 1.02
C ARG A 628 -5.46 -19.10 1.64
N THR A 629 -5.56 -19.78 2.78
CA THR A 629 -4.42 -20.36 3.53
C THR A 629 -3.42 -21.09 2.61
N GLY A 630 -2.13 -20.79 2.78
CA GLY A 630 -1.01 -21.40 2.07
C GLY A 630 -0.81 -20.92 0.63
N LYS A 631 -1.66 -20.01 0.13
CA LYS A 631 -1.49 -19.40 -1.19
C LYS A 631 -0.62 -18.14 -1.11
N PRO A 632 0.06 -17.77 -2.21
CA PRO A 632 0.64 -16.44 -2.35
C PRO A 632 -0.44 -15.39 -2.08
N GLY A 633 -0.10 -14.42 -1.23
CA GLY A 633 -0.97 -13.28 -0.98
C GLY A 633 -0.64 -12.09 -1.88
N HIS A 634 -1.42 -11.05 -1.69
CA HIS A 634 -1.26 -9.72 -2.26
C HIS A 634 -1.28 -8.73 -1.08
N GLN A 635 -2.23 -7.80 -1.02
CA GLN A 635 -2.28 -6.74 -0.01
C GLN A 635 -3.24 -7.04 1.15
N GLN A 636 -3.59 -8.32 1.37
CA GLN A 636 -4.53 -8.70 2.43
C GLN A 636 -3.87 -8.58 3.81
N HIS A 637 -4.47 -7.76 4.67
CA HIS A 637 -4.08 -7.55 6.06
C HIS A 637 -4.91 -8.46 6.98
N VAL A 638 -4.28 -9.48 7.57
CA VAL A 638 -5.01 -10.65 8.09
C VAL A 638 -5.37 -10.60 9.57
N LEU A 639 -4.59 -9.89 10.38
CA LEU A 639 -4.77 -9.76 11.83
C LEU A 639 -4.37 -8.36 12.25
N ASP A 640 -5.21 -7.67 13.00
CA ASP A 640 -4.98 -6.29 13.42
C ASP A 640 -5.40 -6.06 14.87
N ILE A 641 -4.54 -5.38 15.63
CA ILE A 641 -4.83 -4.93 16.99
C ILE A 641 -4.66 -3.42 17.06
N ARG A 642 -5.65 -2.74 17.66
CA ARG A 642 -5.67 -1.30 17.88
C ARG A 642 -5.99 -0.99 19.34
N LEU A 643 -5.22 -0.10 19.99
CA LEU A 643 -5.41 0.32 21.38
C LEU A 643 -5.74 1.82 21.49
N ALA A 644 -6.76 2.20 22.24
CA ALA A 644 -7.30 3.57 22.22
C ALA A 644 -6.37 4.64 22.80
N GLY A 645 -5.37 4.28 23.61
CA GLY A 645 -4.53 5.23 24.36
C GLY A 645 -3.73 6.22 23.51
N HIS A 646 -3.34 5.84 22.30
CA HIS A 646 -2.61 6.69 21.37
C HIS A 646 -2.96 6.35 19.92
N PRO A 647 -3.05 7.29 18.96
CA PRO A 647 -3.43 7.00 17.57
C PRO A 647 -2.50 6.02 16.83
N MET A 648 -1.24 5.90 17.26
CA MET A 648 -0.24 4.96 16.70
C MET A 648 -0.15 3.62 17.44
N ALA A 649 -0.94 3.39 18.49
CA ALA A 649 -0.88 2.15 19.26
C ALA A 649 -1.54 1.00 18.50
N ARG A 650 -0.76 0.36 17.62
CA ARG A 650 -1.22 -0.69 16.73
C ARG A 650 -0.21 -1.83 16.64
N LEU A 651 -0.70 -3.06 16.50
CA LEU A 651 0.11 -4.25 16.27
C LEU A 651 -0.54 -5.10 15.19
N TRP A 652 0.27 -5.84 14.44
CA TRP A 652 -0.20 -6.88 13.55
C TRP A 652 0.88 -7.92 13.29
N VAL A 653 0.48 -9.06 12.74
CA VAL A 653 1.37 -10.14 12.31
C VAL A 653 1.20 -10.36 10.82
N ASN A 654 2.30 -10.47 10.09
CA ASN A 654 2.29 -10.85 8.68
C ASN A 654 3.57 -11.63 8.28
N HIS A 655 3.51 -12.21 7.08
CA HIS A 655 4.68 -12.76 6.39
C HIS A 655 5.16 -11.75 5.34
N PRO A 656 6.39 -11.20 5.42
CA PRO A 656 6.86 -10.19 4.47
C PRO A 656 6.82 -10.65 3.01
N GLY A 657 6.39 -9.77 2.10
CA GLY A 657 6.33 -10.03 0.65
C GLY A 657 7.61 -9.72 -0.12
N GLU A 658 8.54 -8.98 0.48
CA GLU A 658 9.82 -8.56 -0.09
C GLU A 658 10.87 -8.34 1.00
N ASP A 659 12.15 -8.22 0.62
CA ASP A 659 13.23 -8.00 1.60
C ASP A 659 13.31 -6.55 2.11
N ASP A 660 12.89 -5.59 1.27
CA ASP A 660 13.09 -4.17 1.53
C ASP A 660 11.92 -3.60 2.36
N PRO A 661 12.16 -3.13 3.60
CA PRO A 661 11.11 -2.52 4.42
C PRO A 661 10.54 -1.22 3.87
N TRP A 662 11.17 -0.66 2.82
CA TRP A 662 10.72 0.54 2.11
C TRP A 662 10.46 0.28 0.63
N GLY A 663 10.37 -1.00 0.26
CA GLY A 663 10.01 -1.42 -1.07
C GLY A 663 8.56 -1.11 -1.41
N THR A 664 8.21 -1.28 -2.68
CA THR A 664 6.88 -0.91 -3.22
C THR A 664 6.12 -2.11 -3.79
N ARG A 665 6.58 -3.33 -3.48
CA ARG A 665 5.95 -4.56 -3.94
C ARG A 665 4.61 -4.74 -3.24
N ARG A 666 3.77 -5.60 -3.83
CA ARG A 666 2.43 -5.94 -3.33
C ARG A 666 2.32 -7.46 -3.34
N PRO A 667 2.48 -8.17 -2.20
CA PRO A 667 2.68 -7.65 -0.84
C PRO A 667 4.02 -6.93 -0.64
N SER A 668 4.03 -5.94 0.26
CA SER A 668 5.26 -5.27 0.72
C SER A 668 5.83 -6.00 1.94
N TYR A 669 6.88 -5.44 2.54
CA TYR A 669 7.42 -5.93 3.81
C TYR A 669 6.40 -5.79 4.96
N TRP A 670 5.68 -4.66 5.02
CA TRP A 670 4.75 -4.33 6.11
C TRP A 670 3.28 -4.60 5.79
N ALA A 671 2.87 -4.44 4.52
CA ALA A 671 1.49 -4.47 4.10
C ALA A 671 1.19 -5.67 3.20
N GLY A 672 0.23 -6.48 3.64
CA GLY A 672 -0.11 -7.74 2.99
C GLY A 672 0.64 -8.93 3.59
N SER A 673 0.57 -10.08 2.92
CA SER A 673 1.32 -11.28 3.32
C SER A 673 1.85 -12.03 2.12
N GLY A 674 3.15 -12.35 2.10
CA GLY A 674 3.77 -13.12 1.02
C GLY A 674 3.11 -14.49 0.81
N ILE A 675 2.81 -15.17 1.92
CA ILE A 675 2.04 -16.42 1.97
C ILE A 675 0.97 -16.22 3.03
N LEU A 676 -0.29 -16.47 2.67
CA LEU A 676 -1.42 -16.25 3.57
C LEU A 676 -1.45 -17.34 4.66
N PRO A 677 -1.56 -16.97 5.95
CA PRO A 677 -1.64 -17.93 7.02
C PRO A 677 -3.05 -18.54 7.17
N ARG A 678 -3.18 -19.53 8.05
CA ARG A 678 -4.46 -19.95 8.64
C ARG A 678 -4.77 -19.03 9.81
N VAL A 679 -5.98 -18.49 9.91
CA VAL A 679 -6.36 -17.58 11.01
C VAL A 679 -7.74 -17.95 11.53
N ALA A 680 -7.90 -17.97 12.85
CA ALA A 680 -9.19 -18.07 13.51
C ALA A 680 -9.25 -17.06 14.67
N GLN A 681 -10.44 -16.54 14.96
CA GLN A 681 -10.70 -15.67 16.10
C GLN A 681 -11.99 -16.06 16.81
N HIS A 682 -11.93 -16.05 18.12
CA HIS A 682 -13.10 -16.17 18.98
C HIS A 682 -13.00 -15.16 20.12
N ARG A 683 -13.94 -14.22 20.15
CA ARG A 683 -13.94 -13.09 21.07
C ARG A 683 -12.60 -12.33 20.97
N ASP A 684 -11.96 -12.12 22.11
CA ASP A 684 -10.74 -11.37 22.35
C ASP A 684 -9.44 -12.17 22.11
N VAL A 685 -9.53 -13.38 21.54
CA VAL A 685 -8.39 -14.24 21.23
C VAL A 685 -8.38 -14.63 19.74
N ALA A 686 -7.22 -14.52 19.09
CA ALA A 686 -6.97 -15.03 17.75
C ALA A 686 -5.78 -16.01 17.72
N LEU A 687 -5.91 -17.04 16.89
CA LEU A 687 -4.88 -18.02 16.57
C LEU A 687 -4.50 -17.89 15.09
N LEU A 688 -3.20 -17.92 14.80
CA LEU A 688 -2.67 -17.84 13.44
C LEU A 688 -1.59 -18.90 13.24
N VAL A 689 -1.68 -19.69 12.17
CA VAL A 689 -0.66 -20.68 11.80
C VAL A 689 -0.07 -20.31 10.44
N ALA A 690 1.23 -20.06 10.39
CA ALA A 690 1.96 -19.70 9.18
C ALA A 690 2.97 -20.80 8.79
N ASP A 691 3.07 -21.07 7.49
CA ASP A 691 4.06 -21.98 6.91
C ASP A 691 4.85 -21.28 5.77
N PRO A 692 5.93 -20.55 6.11
CA PRO A 692 6.75 -19.86 5.13
C PRO A 692 7.86 -20.74 4.52
N ARG A 693 7.86 -22.07 4.74
CA ARG A 693 9.00 -22.94 4.34
C ARG A 693 9.35 -22.87 2.85
N ALA A 694 8.34 -22.78 1.99
CA ALA A 694 8.50 -22.70 0.55
C ALA A 694 8.83 -21.28 0.04
N ALA A 695 8.75 -20.28 0.90
CA ALA A 695 9.00 -18.90 0.54
C ALA A 695 10.48 -18.51 0.69
N ARG A 696 10.83 -17.41 0.04
CA ARG A 696 12.18 -16.82 0.09
C ARG A 696 12.51 -16.26 1.47
N ILE A 697 11.52 -15.64 2.11
CA ILE A 697 11.57 -15.23 3.51
C ILE A 697 10.94 -16.36 4.31
N ARG A 698 11.69 -16.96 5.24
CA ARG A 698 11.29 -18.19 5.95
C ARG A 698 10.81 -17.95 7.37
N TRP A 699 10.58 -16.69 7.73
CA TRP A 699 10.13 -16.26 9.04
C TRP A 699 8.96 -15.29 8.88
N THR A 700 8.24 -15.06 9.97
CA THR A 700 7.17 -14.05 10.06
C THR A 700 7.55 -13.01 11.11
N HIS A 701 6.83 -11.91 11.15
CA HIS A 701 7.09 -10.86 12.13
C HIS A 701 5.80 -10.26 12.68
N ALA A 702 5.96 -9.53 13.79
CA ALA A 702 4.95 -8.62 14.27
C ALA A 702 5.48 -7.18 14.23
N TYR A 703 4.70 -6.28 13.65
CA TYR A 703 4.93 -4.84 13.79
C TYR A 703 4.49 -4.37 15.17
N VAL A 704 5.27 -3.48 15.75
CA VAL A 704 5.00 -2.85 17.04
C VAL A 704 5.01 -1.35 16.85
N GLY A 705 3.83 -0.72 16.94
CA GLY A 705 3.65 0.74 16.89
C GLY A 705 4.19 1.42 18.15
N ARG A 706 5.51 1.32 18.35
CA ARG A 706 6.23 1.70 19.58
C ARG A 706 5.93 3.12 20.03
N ASP A 707 5.79 4.05 19.09
CA ASP A 707 5.54 5.48 19.38
C ASP A 707 4.20 5.71 20.09
N GLY A 708 3.28 4.73 20.10
CA GLY A 708 2.00 4.81 20.81
C GLY A 708 1.88 3.92 22.05
N MET A 709 2.94 3.23 22.46
CA MET A 709 2.88 2.31 23.61
C MET A 709 3.45 2.98 24.86
N ASP A 710 2.73 2.87 25.98
CA ASP A 710 3.20 3.29 27.30
C ASP A 710 4.22 2.28 27.84
N GLU A 711 3.97 0.98 27.59
CA GLU A 711 4.80 -0.13 28.03
C GLU A 711 4.92 -1.18 26.92
N ILE A 712 6.12 -1.74 26.77
CA ILE A 712 6.43 -2.88 25.89
C ILE A 712 7.31 -3.85 26.69
N LEU A 713 6.82 -5.06 26.90
CA LEU A 713 7.49 -6.10 27.68
C LEU A 713 7.65 -7.36 26.81
N ILE A 714 8.78 -8.04 26.94
CA ILE A 714 8.98 -9.39 26.39
C ILE A 714 9.34 -10.30 27.54
N GLU A 715 8.41 -11.16 27.94
CA GLU A 715 8.54 -12.07 29.07
C GLU A 715 7.79 -13.37 28.79
N ASP A 716 8.35 -14.51 29.20
CA ASP A 716 7.71 -15.82 29.11
C ASP A 716 7.16 -16.18 27.70
N GLY A 717 7.85 -15.73 26.64
CA GLY A 717 7.45 -15.96 25.24
C GLY A 717 6.40 -14.99 24.70
N TRP A 718 5.92 -14.05 25.51
CA TRP A 718 4.93 -13.04 25.14
C TRP A 718 5.58 -11.68 24.89
N LEU A 719 5.20 -11.02 23.80
CA LEU A 719 5.26 -9.57 23.64
C LEU A 719 3.97 -8.98 24.24
N ILE A 720 4.08 -8.21 25.30
CA ILE A 720 2.95 -7.58 26.01
C ILE A 720 3.07 -6.08 25.88
N VAL A 721 1.98 -5.41 25.50
CA VAL A 721 1.94 -3.96 25.34
C VAL A 721 0.76 -3.32 26.06
N ARG A 722 0.93 -2.06 26.46
CA ARG A 722 -0.14 -1.22 27.04
C ARG A 722 -0.12 0.16 26.40
N SER A 723 -1.31 0.70 26.13
CA SER A 723 -1.52 2.08 25.70
C SER A 723 -2.81 2.62 26.32
N GLY A 724 -2.70 3.52 27.28
CA GLY A 724 -3.81 3.96 28.11
C GLY A 724 -4.46 2.79 28.85
N LEU A 725 -5.77 2.62 28.65
CA LEU A 725 -6.58 1.53 29.22
C LEU A 725 -6.61 0.26 28.35
N GLY A 726 -5.97 0.26 27.19
CA GLY A 726 -5.94 -0.89 26.29
C GLY A 726 -4.65 -1.69 26.46
N PHE A 727 -4.76 -3.01 26.46
CA PHE A 727 -3.61 -3.94 26.49
C PHE A 727 -3.73 -4.99 25.39
N ALA A 728 -2.59 -5.48 24.94
CA ALA A 728 -2.53 -6.61 24.01
C ALA A 728 -1.31 -7.48 24.29
N ALA A 729 -1.37 -8.73 23.85
CA ALA A 729 -0.25 -9.64 23.88
C ALA A 729 -0.17 -10.49 22.61
N LEU A 730 1.06 -10.74 22.14
CA LEU A 730 1.39 -11.63 21.04
C LEU A 730 2.37 -12.71 21.54
N HIS A 731 2.13 -13.97 21.20
CA HIS A 731 3.07 -15.08 21.42
C HIS A 731 3.40 -15.73 20.09
N ALA A 732 4.65 -16.17 19.89
CA ALA A 732 5.05 -16.98 18.75
C ALA A 732 5.75 -18.27 19.20
N SER A 733 5.34 -19.41 18.64
CA SER A 733 5.89 -20.73 18.99
C SER A 733 7.39 -20.90 18.70
N ASN A 734 7.95 -20.03 17.85
CA ASN A 734 9.37 -20.05 17.44
C ASN A 734 10.16 -18.88 18.06
N GLY A 735 9.67 -18.32 19.16
CA GLY A 735 10.29 -17.20 19.86
C GLY A 735 10.05 -15.86 19.18
N LEU A 736 10.37 -14.80 19.93
CA LEU A 736 10.24 -13.41 19.51
C LEU A 736 11.60 -12.73 19.67
N ALA A 737 12.22 -12.36 18.56
CA ALA A 737 13.50 -11.66 18.53
C ALA A 737 13.27 -10.19 18.15
N PRO A 738 13.46 -9.22 19.06
CA PRO A 738 13.44 -7.80 18.73
C PRO A 738 14.50 -7.46 17.69
N VAL A 739 14.14 -6.61 16.74
CA VAL A 739 15.12 -6.04 15.81
C VAL A 739 15.68 -4.76 16.41
N GLU A 740 16.98 -4.75 16.73
CA GLU A 740 17.65 -3.66 17.45
C GLU A 740 18.56 -2.79 16.55
N SER A 741 18.81 -3.23 15.32
CA SER A 741 19.63 -2.53 14.33
C SER A 741 19.04 -2.64 12.92
N GLY A 742 19.54 -1.83 12.00
CA GLY A 742 19.09 -1.77 10.62
C GLY A 742 17.85 -0.88 10.41
N ALA A 743 17.33 -0.90 9.19
CA ALA A 743 16.23 -0.04 8.73
C ALA A 743 14.90 -0.20 9.50
N THR A 744 14.70 -1.29 10.24
CA THR A 744 13.47 -1.60 10.99
C THR A 744 13.66 -1.63 12.51
N ALA A 745 14.83 -1.21 13.01
CA ALA A 745 15.16 -1.28 14.42
C ALA A 745 14.10 -0.61 15.31
N GLY A 746 13.67 -1.32 16.34
CA GLY A 746 12.67 -0.88 17.32
C GLY A 746 11.23 -0.94 16.83
N ARG A 747 10.96 -1.35 15.59
CA ARG A 747 9.62 -1.37 14.96
C ARG A 747 8.99 -2.76 14.86
N GLU A 748 9.76 -3.83 15.04
CA GLU A 748 9.28 -5.20 14.86
C GLU A 748 9.94 -6.21 15.80
N VAL A 749 9.26 -7.35 15.95
CA VAL A 749 9.83 -8.59 16.48
C VAL A 749 9.70 -9.69 15.42
N ARG A 750 10.76 -10.47 15.21
CA ARG A 750 10.80 -11.56 14.21
C ARG A 750 10.78 -12.93 14.88
N THR A 751 10.23 -13.91 14.17
CA THR A 751 10.30 -15.32 14.60
C THR A 751 11.58 -15.97 14.10
N GLY A 752 11.93 -17.13 14.66
CA GLY A 752 12.84 -18.05 13.98
C GLY A 752 12.26 -18.55 12.65
N GLU A 753 13.11 -19.16 11.81
CA GLU A 753 12.70 -19.74 10.53
C GLU A 753 11.81 -20.98 10.69
N GLY A 754 10.91 -21.19 9.72
CA GLY A 754 10.04 -22.35 9.60
C GLY A 754 8.59 -22.10 10.04
N PRO A 755 7.78 -23.15 10.15
CA PRO A 755 6.37 -23.03 10.52
C PRO A 755 6.20 -22.51 11.94
N VAL A 756 5.22 -21.64 12.16
CA VAL A 756 5.01 -20.95 13.43
C VAL A 756 3.53 -20.78 13.74
N GLY A 757 3.18 -20.98 15.01
CA GLY A 757 1.90 -20.62 15.59
C GLY A 757 1.98 -19.32 16.37
N TRP A 758 1.06 -18.40 16.08
CA TRP A 758 0.89 -17.12 16.75
C TRP A 758 -0.41 -17.07 17.54
N VAL A 759 -0.34 -16.56 18.77
CA VAL A 759 -1.51 -16.24 19.60
C VAL A 759 -1.57 -14.74 19.79
N ALA A 760 -2.74 -14.16 19.57
CA ALA A 760 -3.01 -12.74 19.81
C ALA A 760 -4.16 -12.60 20.80
N VAL A 761 -3.98 -11.77 21.82
CA VAL A 761 -4.97 -11.53 22.88
C VAL A 761 -5.08 -10.03 23.13
N ILE A 762 -6.29 -9.54 23.35
CA ILE A 762 -6.52 -8.16 23.80
C ILE A 762 -7.25 -8.13 25.15
N GLY A 763 -7.10 -7.02 25.87
CA GLY A 763 -7.83 -6.73 27.09
C GLY A 763 -7.92 -5.23 27.34
N SER A 764 -8.69 -4.85 28.36
CA SER A 764 -8.85 -3.45 28.73
C SER A 764 -9.06 -3.26 30.24
N GLY A 765 -8.74 -2.07 30.74
CA GLY A 765 -8.93 -1.67 32.14
C GLY A 765 -7.80 -0.83 32.69
N ASP A 766 -7.75 -0.73 34.02
CA ASP A 766 -6.72 0.00 34.75
C ASP A 766 -5.42 -0.82 34.96
N ALA A 767 -4.49 -0.29 35.77
CA ALA A 767 -3.24 -0.98 36.10
C ALA A 767 -3.46 -2.31 36.85
N HIS A 768 -4.55 -2.44 37.62
CA HIS A 768 -4.88 -3.70 38.29
C HIS A 768 -5.33 -4.76 37.29
N ALA A 769 -6.21 -4.38 36.35
CA ALA A 769 -6.62 -5.23 35.24
C ALA A 769 -5.41 -5.65 34.36
N PHE A 770 -4.47 -4.74 34.09
CA PHE A 770 -3.25 -5.07 33.36
C PHE A 770 -2.36 -6.08 34.11
N GLY A 771 -2.24 -5.94 35.42
CA GLY A 771 -1.55 -6.92 36.27
C GLY A 771 -2.20 -8.31 36.20
N ALA A 772 -3.53 -8.37 36.33
CA ALA A 772 -4.29 -9.62 36.22
C ALA A 772 -4.16 -10.26 34.82
N PHE A 773 -4.21 -9.45 33.77
CA PHE A 773 -3.98 -9.87 32.39
C PHE A 773 -2.63 -10.56 32.22
N ARG A 774 -1.55 -9.96 32.73
CA ARG A 774 -0.20 -10.54 32.70
C ARG A 774 -0.10 -11.85 33.49
N THR A 775 -0.62 -11.88 34.71
CA THR A 775 -0.62 -13.10 35.53
C THR A 775 -1.34 -14.24 34.81
N ARG A 776 -2.46 -13.94 34.16
CA ARG A 776 -3.22 -14.93 33.40
C ARG A 776 -2.46 -15.44 32.18
N LEU A 777 -1.82 -14.56 31.41
CA LEU A 777 -1.01 -14.97 30.25
C LEU A 777 0.11 -15.94 30.65
N ARG A 778 0.82 -15.66 31.75
CA ARG A 778 1.88 -16.57 32.26
C ARG A 778 1.35 -17.93 32.70
N ALA A 779 0.10 -17.98 33.17
CA ALA A 779 -0.58 -19.21 33.53
C ALA A 779 -1.26 -19.91 32.34
N SER A 780 -1.17 -19.37 31.12
CA SER A 780 -1.89 -19.88 29.94
C SER A 780 -0.92 -20.55 28.93
N PRO A 781 -0.81 -21.88 28.89
CA PRO A 781 0.12 -22.58 28.01
C PRO A 781 -0.21 -22.42 26.53
N VAL A 782 0.85 -22.29 25.70
CA VAL A 782 0.80 -22.35 24.24
C VAL A 782 1.62 -23.55 23.77
N ALA A 783 1.02 -24.42 22.96
CA ALA A 783 1.69 -25.57 22.36
C ALA A 783 1.54 -25.54 20.84
N PHE A 784 2.62 -25.83 20.11
CA PHE A 784 2.61 -25.90 18.65
C PHE A 784 3.24 -27.21 18.16
N ASP A 785 2.43 -28.03 17.50
CA ASP A 785 2.88 -29.21 16.78
C ASP A 785 3.34 -28.78 15.38
N ARG A 786 4.65 -28.80 15.15
CA ARG A 786 5.26 -28.38 13.87
C ARG A 786 5.01 -29.37 12.73
N GLU A 787 4.80 -30.65 13.03
CA GLU A 787 4.55 -31.66 12.01
C GLU A 787 3.09 -31.61 11.55
N ALA A 788 2.16 -31.54 12.52
CA ALA A 788 0.73 -31.42 12.24
C ALA A 788 0.29 -29.98 11.91
N LEU A 789 1.17 -28.99 12.04
CA LEU A 789 0.86 -27.56 11.94
C LEU A 789 -0.37 -27.18 12.79
N ARG A 790 -0.38 -27.62 14.05
CA ARG A 790 -1.48 -27.39 15.00
C ARG A 790 -1.04 -26.51 16.14
N LEU A 791 -1.80 -25.45 16.39
CA LEU A 791 -1.63 -24.52 17.49
C LEU A 791 -2.73 -24.73 18.53
N ASP A 792 -2.32 -24.98 19.77
CA ASP A 792 -3.18 -25.14 20.93
C ASP A 792 -2.86 -24.04 21.96
N PHE A 793 -3.89 -23.33 22.44
CA PHE A 793 -3.78 -22.31 23.47
C PHE A 793 -4.78 -22.58 24.58
N SER A 794 -4.31 -22.66 25.83
CA SER A 794 -5.16 -22.98 27.00
C SER A 794 -5.19 -21.80 27.97
N PRO A 795 -6.13 -20.85 27.82
CA PRO A 795 -6.24 -19.73 28.74
C PRO A 795 -6.62 -20.20 30.15
N GLU A 796 -5.91 -19.74 31.17
CA GLU A 796 -6.14 -20.13 32.57
C GLU A 796 -7.62 -19.94 32.97
N GLY A 797 -8.25 -20.98 33.49
CA GLY A 797 -9.65 -20.97 33.93
C GLY A 797 -10.69 -20.77 32.81
N ARG A 798 -10.35 -21.07 31.55
CA ARG A 798 -11.26 -21.06 30.39
C ARG A 798 -11.04 -22.28 29.49
N GLU A 799 -11.93 -22.43 28.53
CA GLU A 799 -11.85 -23.47 27.50
C GLU A 799 -10.61 -23.29 26.60
N ALA A 800 -9.93 -24.38 26.27
CA ALA A 800 -8.79 -24.37 25.35
C ALA A 800 -9.23 -24.11 23.90
N LEU A 801 -8.41 -23.38 23.16
CA LEU A 801 -8.59 -23.10 21.74
C LEU A 801 -7.58 -23.92 20.92
N SER A 802 -8.03 -24.51 19.82
CA SER A 802 -7.16 -25.29 18.92
C SER A 802 -7.41 -24.94 17.46
N LEU A 803 -6.33 -24.73 16.70
CA LEU A 803 -6.35 -24.45 15.27
C LEU A 803 -5.29 -25.30 14.56
N ALA A 804 -5.73 -26.22 13.71
CA ALA A 804 -4.87 -26.91 12.75
C ALA A 804 -4.87 -26.19 11.40
N TYR A 805 -3.78 -26.32 10.64
CA TYR A 805 -3.61 -25.68 9.34
C TYR A 805 -4.65 -26.11 8.29
N ASP A 806 -5.02 -27.39 8.29
CA ASP A 806 -6.03 -28.00 7.41
C ASP A 806 -7.28 -28.50 8.15
N GLY A 807 -7.33 -28.35 9.48
CA GLY A 807 -8.40 -28.84 10.33
C GLY A 807 -9.39 -27.77 10.80
N ALA A 808 -10.34 -28.22 11.63
CA ALA A 808 -11.34 -27.35 12.23
C ALA A 808 -10.76 -26.53 13.39
N PHE A 809 -11.22 -25.28 13.52
CA PHE A 809 -11.05 -24.51 14.75
C PHE A 809 -12.01 -25.03 15.83
N SER A 810 -11.53 -25.14 17.07
CA SER A 810 -12.34 -25.61 18.20
C SER A 810 -12.09 -24.81 19.48
N VAL A 811 -13.12 -24.75 20.31
CA VAL A 811 -13.10 -24.16 21.67
C VAL A 811 -13.66 -25.21 22.62
N GLY A 812 -12.89 -25.62 23.64
CA GLY A 812 -13.28 -26.67 24.57
C GLY A 812 -13.50 -28.03 23.90
N GLY A 813 -12.74 -28.31 22.84
CA GLY A 813 -12.91 -29.50 21.99
C GLY A 813 -14.15 -29.46 21.08
N ARG A 814 -14.98 -28.42 21.15
CA ARG A 814 -16.15 -28.25 20.29
C ARG A 814 -15.76 -27.45 19.05
N ARG A 815 -16.05 -27.98 17.86
CA ARG A 815 -15.84 -27.27 16.59
C ARG A 815 -16.65 -25.98 16.57
N VAL A 816 -15.98 -24.87 16.24
CA VAL A 816 -16.62 -23.56 16.04
C VAL A 816 -16.48 -23.21 14.55
N ALA A 817 -17.60 -23.31 13.81
CA ALA A 817 -17.64 -22.93 12.41
C ALA A 817 -17.88 -21.42 12.26
N PHE A 818 -17.46 -20.87 11.12
CA PHE A 818 -17.86 -19.53 10.71
C PHE A 818 -19.10 -19.63 9.82
N ASP A 819 -20.26 -19.23 10.34
CA ASP A 819 -21.59 -19.37 9.73
C ASP A 819 -22.18 -18.03 9.23
N HIS A 820 -21.50 -16.91 9.44
CA HIS A 820 -21.95 -15.57 9.03
C HIS A 820 -21.40 -15.16 7.66
N THR A 821 -21.80 -15.89 6.62
CA THR A 821 -21.25 -15.75 5.26
C THR A 821 -21.86 -14.60 4.44
N GLY A 822 -22.72 -13.78 5.03
CA GLY A 822 -23.36 -12.65 4.34
C GLY A 822 -22.63 -11.32 4.57
N PRO A 823 -22.87 -10.31 3.71
CA PRO A 823 -22.21 -9.00 3.78
C PRO A 823 -22.78 -8.03 4.81
N ILE A 824 -23.78 -8.45 5.58
CA ILE A 824 -24.40 -7.63 6.62
C ILE A 824 -23.70 -7.96 7.95
N PRO A 825 -23.06 -7.01 8.62
CA PRO A 825 -22.51 -7.19 9.97
C PRO A 825 -23.56 -7.70 10.95
N VAL A 826 -23.24 -8.80 11.65
CA VAL A 826 -24.08 -9.36 12.73
C VAL A 826 -23.31 -9.27 14.04
N LEU A 827 -23.94 -8.70 15.08
CA LEU A 827 -23.42 -8.77 16.43
C LEU A 827 -23.65 -10.17 17.01
N THR A 828 -22.57 -10.89 17.25
CA THR A 828 -22.54 -12.24 17.83
C THR A 828 -22.19 -12.23 19.32
N HIS A 829 -21.85 -11.05 19.82
CA HIS A 829 -21.71 -10.73 21.23
C HIS A 829 -22.04 -9.26 21.43
N ASP A 830 -22.76 -8.99 22.51
CA ASP A 830 -22.83 -7.68 23.12
C ASP A 830 -22.97 -7.91 24.62
N SER A 831 -22.03 -7.43 25.43
CA SER A 831 -22.13 -7.60 26.89
C SER A 831 -23.33 -6.86 27.50
N ALA A 832 -23.96 -5.96 26.73
CA ALA A 832 -25.23 -5.34 27.09
C ALA A 832 -26.47 -6.19 26.70
N ASP A 833 -26.32 -7.24 25.89
CA ASP A 833 -27.40 -8.17 25.51
C ASP A 833 -27.04 -9.63 25.87
N PRO A 834 -27.46 -10.12 27.05
CA PRO A 834 -27.08 -11.45 27.54
C PRO A 834 -27.63 -12.61 26.69
N ARG A 835 -28.52 -12.35 25.72
CA ARG A 835 -29.06 -13.39 24.83
C ARG A 835 -28.05 -13.85 23.77
N LEU A 836 -27.00 -13.07 23.53
CA LEU A 836 -25.98 -13.34 22.51
C LEU A 836 -24.77 -14.14 23.05
N ASP A 837 -24.76 -14.52 24.34
CA ASP A 837 -23.57 -15.09 24.99
C ASP A 837 -23.63 -16.60 25.22
N ALA A 838 -23.08 -17.35 24.26
CA ALA A 838 -22.73 -18.76 24.47
C ALA A 838 -21.38 -18.96 25.19
N PHE A 839 -20.43 -18.02 25.02
CA PHE A 839 -19.10 -18.04 25.64
C PHE A 839 -18.70 -16.63 26.09
N PRO A 840 -18.31 -16.41 27.35
CA PRO A 840 -17.80 -15.11 27.77
C PRO A 840 -16.40 -14.84 27.18
N PRO A 841 -15.96 -13.57 27.11
CA PRO A 841 -14.57 -13.25 26.77
C PRO A 841 -13.55 -13.97 27.68
N PHE A 842 -12.37 -14.22 27.11
CA PHE A 842 -11.30 -14.94 27.80
C PHE A 842 -10.51 -14.04 28.75
N PHE A 843 -10.22 -12.81 28.35
CA PHE A 843 -9.37 -11.81 28.99
C PHE A 843 -10.00 -10.41 29.10
N ALA A 844 -10.98 -10.06 28.25
CA ALA A 844 -11.57 -8.72 28.12
C ALA A 844 -12.21 -8.15 29.38
#